data_AF-A0AAE0M6L9-F1
#
_entry.id   AF-A0AAE0M6L9-F1
#
_cell.length_a   1.000
_cell.length_b   1.000
_cell.length_c   1.000
_cell.angle_alpha   90.00
_cell.angle_beta   90.00
_cell.angle_gamma   90.00
#
_symmetry.space_group_name_H-M   'P 1'
#
loop_
_entity.id
_entity.type
_entity.pdbx_description
1 polymer ?
#
loop_
_entity_poly.entity_id
_entity_poly.type
_entity_poly.pdbx_seq_one_letter_code
_entity_poly.pdbx_strand_id
1 'polypeptide(L)'
;MSGDKDELAQHARYGDHEGDSFESARHSDGDEHDDEEEDRDRDEEAQLLDGEDYEQFELEDASPSHRQRPDERTRARERDGDRRRRTPRSWLQRFLHGPSPPKINTIRPLFPSVQELPVRLLERLLPRTWQKLVLLALSVLLWTAALAIPLAKSKGALTDAAGNEVRHLDCVDTLWRRNNECGLDGLDCRPFANETFSFRCPANCAGVRVLNPHHVGPVDVNYRPLVIGGPVYRGDSFVCGAAIHAGVISDAAGGCGTVALRGTYYGFFGSSHHGIDSIGFDSYFPLSFAVGTDPSLDCGLPDPRKPLLLVSLLFTAALSLLSTSSPLLYYLTFTSVFAHVALLSDPPSISGPSSTILPTLVSLLAGRLLPALFCASILYLTIIKHTLSSLPSTANLTRTLLWLLPLWLGALSNDTLSWIPLSRLSVHDLAQQPGARAALAIILLVLILVIAQQTFHFWREGRLLPYLGLYLLFLLGIAMTAALPGLELRIHHYVLALLLLPLTATQTRPSLLFQGFLLGLFINGIARWGFDSLLQTPAALRGDAALNSRVPVVVPPLIYLNPPTEFGGKKGGEDRIQFKWAPPPLTEEGDGGKVVLDDDLEGISVLVNDVERYRGFFRDGDGGGGLEEQVFTWTRDRERIRTAEYFRFGFVGRGGGVLDYGEAGTWFANGSWSQGEGYYRG
;
A
#
# COMPACT_ATOMS: atom_id res chain seq x y z
N MET A 1 46.56 -33.39 40.08
CA MET A 1 46.58 -34.39 41.17
C MET A 1 45.18 -34.98 41.20
N SER A 2 44.87 -36.18 40.70
CA SER A 2 45.62 -37.46 40.60
C SER A 2 45.60 -38.28 41.89
N GLY A 3 44.98 -39.47 41.80
CA GLY A 3 44.92 -40.52 42.83
C GLY A 3 43.88 -40.26 43.93
N ASP A 4 43.25 -41.29 44.51
CA ASP A 4 43.05 -42.70 44.06
C ASP A 4 41.86 -43.27 44.92
N LYS A 5 41.04 -44.22 44.45
CA LYS A 5 41.10 -45.69 44.73
C LYS A 5 41.09 -46.10 46.21
N ASP A 6 40.44 -47.20 46.64
CA ASP A 6 39.74 -48.26 45.88
C ASP A 6 38.76 -49.09 46.76
N GLU A 7 38.12 -50.07 46.11
CA GLU A 7 38.03 -51.51 46.51
C GLU A 7 36.67 -52.18 46.91
N LEU A 8 36.52 -53.43 46.38
CA LEU A 8 35.65 -54.56 46.80
C LEU A 8 34.11 -54.39 46.63
N ALA A 9 33.26 -55.39 46.25
CA ALA A 9 33.35 -56.72 45.60
C ALA A 9 31.87 -57.19 45.30
N GLN A 10 31.44 -58.25 44.57
CA GLN A 10 32.07 -59.31 43.74
C GLN A 10 31.00 -60.05 42.86
N HIS A 11 31.46 -60.93 41.94
CA HIS A 11 30.79 -62.15 41.37
C HIS A 11 29.51 -62.13 40.47
N ALA A 12 29.76 -61.93 39.15
CA ALA A 12 29.72 -62.95 38.06
C ALA A 12 28.42 -63.66 37.57
N ARG A 13 28.18 -63.61 36.24
CA ARG A 13 28.22 -64.76 35.28
C ARG A 13 28.14 -64.36 33.78
N TYR A 14 28.57 -65.29 32.90
CA TYR A 14 28.55 -65.37 31.42
C TYR A 14 27.27 -64.87 30.69
N GLY A 15 27.28 -64.52 29.38
CA GLY A 15 28.40 -64.43 28.41
C GLY A 15 27.98 -64.35 26.90
N ASP A 16 28.89 -63.81 26.07
CA ASP A 16 29.19 -63.98 24.62
C ASP A 16 28.23 -63.63 23.43
N HIS A 17 28.75 -62.71 22.59
CA HIS A 17 28.82 -62.63 21.09
C HIS A 17 27.63 -62.30 20.13
N GLU A 18 27.97 -61.41 19.16
CA GLU A 18 27.66 -61.28 17.70
C GLU A 18 26.43 -61.98 17.03
N GLY A 19 25.90 -61.56 15.86
CA GLY A 19 26.22 -60.44 14.96
C GLY A 19 25.74 -60.67 13.50
N ASP A 20 25.18 -59.64 12.88
CA ASP A 20 24.97 -59.38 11.42
C ASP A 20 24.07 -60.26 10.48
N SER A 21 23.23 -59.53 9.70
CA SER A 21 22.90 -59.74 8.27
C SER A 21 21.83 -60.73 7.70
N PHE A 22 21.08 -60.18 6.71
CA PHE A 22 20.68 -60.72 5.37
C PHE A 22 19.46 -61.66 5.08
N GLU A 23 18.56 -61.10 4.24
CA GLU A 23 17.95 -61.63 2.97
C GLU A 23 16.72 -62.59 2.85
N SER A 24 15.78 -62.15 1.98
CA SER A 24 15.14 -62.86 0.83
C SER A 24 13.78 -63.63 0.90
N ALA A 25 12.80 -63.07 0.16
CA ALA A 25 12.03 -63.67 -0.97
C ALA A 25 10.72 -64.55 -0.82
N ARG A 26 9.61 -63.95 -1.31
CA ARG A 26 8.55 -64.44 -2.28
C ARG A 26 7.32 -65.30 -1.86
N HIS A 27 6.15 -64.78 -2.29
CA HIS A 27 4.88 -65.44 -2.74
C HIS A 27 4.08 -66.30 -1.72
N SER A 28 2.75 -66.51 -1.83
CA SER A 28 1.83 -66.32 -2.99
C SER A 28 0.36 -66.03 -2.57
N ASP A 29 -0.41 -65.43 -3.49
CA ASP A 29 -1.87 -65.51 -3.77
C ASP A 29 -2.96 -65.28 -2.68
N GLY A 30 -4.03 -64.55 -3.06
CA GLY A 30 -5.34 -64.56 -2.38
C GLY A 30 -6.15 -63.24 -2.43
N ASP A 31 -6.99 -63.05 -3.47
CA ASP A 31 -7.89 -61.88 -3.61
C ASP A 31 -9.20 -62.01 -2.79
N GLU A 32 -9.80 -60.89 -2.37
CA GLU A 32 -11.14 -60.41 -2.80
C GLU A 32 -11.64 -59.15 -2.02
N HIS A 33 -11.73 -58.03 -2.76
CA HIS A 33 -12.82 -57.02 -2.81
C HIS A 33 -13.24 -56.05 -1.65
N ASP A 34 -13.38 -54.78 -2.09
CA ASP A 34 -14.31 -53.68 -1.72
C ASP A 34 -13.99 -52.63 -0.62
N ASP A 35 -13.77 -51.39 -1.10
CA ASP A 35 -14.32 -50.05 -0.70
C ASP A 35 -14.19 -49.54 0.77
N GLU A 36 -14.02 -48.27 1.13
CA GLU A 36 -13.79 -46.91 0.55
C GLU A 36 -13.30 -46.03 1.76
N GLU A 37 -12.48 -44.98 1.74
CA GLU A 37 -11.46 -44.38 0.83
C GLU A 37 -10.55 -43.47 1.74
N GLU A 38 -9.26 -43.20 1.42
CA GLU A 38 -8.45 -42.17 2.14
C GLU A 38 -7.35 -41.51 1.27
N ASP A 39 -7.05 -40.23 1.58
CA ASP A 39 -6.09 -39.33 0.91
C ASP A 39 -4.69 -39.89 0.60
N ARG A 40 -4.28 -39.75 -0.67
CA ARG A 40 -3.05 -38.99 -1.06
C ARG A 40 -2.87 -38.88 -2.57
N ASP A 41 -2.24 -37.80 -3.04
CA ASP A 41 -0.88 -37.90 -3.60
C ASP A 41 -0.19 -36.55 -3.88
N ARG A 42 1.11 -36.63 -4.16
CA ARG A 42 1.98 -35.54 -4.65
C ARG A 42 2.95 -36.10 -5.68
N ASP A 43 3.21 -35.30 -6.72
CA ASP A 43 4.32 -35.44 -7.67
C ASP A 43 4.22 -36.73 -8.55
N GLU A 44 4.64 -36.81 -9.82
CA GLU A 44 5.35 -35.86 -10.69
C GLU A 44 4.97 -36.08 -12.19
N GLU A 45 5.87 -35.75 -13.12
CA GLU A 45 5.62 -35.47 -14.56
C GLU A 45 4.92 -36.54 -15.46
N ALA A 46 4.03 -36.01 -16.32
CA ALA A 46 3.86 -36.26 -17.77
C ALA A 46 3.95 -37.69 -18.38
N GLN A 47 2.84 -38.11 -19.03
CA GLN A 47 2.96 -38.82 -20.33
C GLN A 47 1.78 -38.63 -21.29
N LEU A 48 2.09 -38.90 -22.57
CA LEU A 48 1.33 -38.63 -23.80
C LEU A 48 0.00 -39.39 -23.95
N LEU A 49 -0.94 -38.80 -24.69
CA LEU A 49 -1.79 -39.52 -25.65
C LEU A 49 -1.87 -38.73 -26.96
N ASP A 50 -1.71 -39.43 -28.09
CA ASP A 50 -1.95 -38.89 -29.44
C ASP A 50 -3.46 -38.81 -29.74
N GLY A 51 -3.83 -37.84 -30.58
CA GLY A 51 -5.20 -37.64 -31.07
C GLY A 51 -5.24 -36.50 -32.08
N GLU A 52 -5.22 -36.84 -33.37
CA GLU A 52 -5.09 -35.88 -34.46
C GLU A 52 -6.34 -34.99 -34.65
N ASP A 53 -6.16 -33.67 -34.65
CA ASP A 53 -6.85 -32.78 -35.59
C ASP A 53 -6.10 -31.43 -35.69
N TYR A 54 -5.67 -31.06 -36.90
CA TYR A 54 -4.90 -29.84 -37.17
C TYR A 54 -5.79 -28.74 -37.77
N GLU A 55 -6.11 -27.69 -37.01
CA GLU A 55 -6.50 -26.39 -37.60
C GLU A 55 -5.35 -25.36 -37.52
N GLN A 56 -4.91 -24.93 -38.70
CA GLN A 56 -3.70 -24.13 -38.92
C GLN A 56 -4.03 -22.62 -38.92
N PHE A 57 -3.84 -21.96 -37.77
CA PHE A 57 -3.94 -20.50 -37.67
C PHE A 57 -2.71 -19.80 -38.28
N GLU A 58 -2.77 -19.49 -39.58
CA GLU A 58 -1.75 -18.67 -40.24
C GLU A 58 -1.84 -17.19 -39.81
N LEU A 59 -0.74 -16.69 -39.26
CA LEU A 59 -0.52 -15.26 -38.99
C LEU A 59 -0.04 -14.58 -40.29
N GLU A 60 -0.96 -14.00 -41.06
CA GLU A 60 -0.61 -13.23 -42.26
C GLU A 60 0.28 -12.00 -41.95
N ASP A 61 1.33 -11.84 -42.74
CA ASP A 61 2.42 -10.90 -42.51
C ASP A 61 2.06 -9.47 -42.98
N ALA A 62 1.91 -8.53 -42.04
CA ALA A 62 1.40 -7.19 -42.28
C ALA A 62 2.45 -6.22 -42.90
N SER A 63 2.90 -6.50 -44.12
CA SER A 63 3.84 -5.65 -44.87
C SER A 63 3.21 -4.33 -45.39
N PRO A 64 4.00 -3.26 -45.61
CA PRO A 64 3.46 -1.90 -45.74
C PRO A 64 2.87 -1.58 -47.12
N SER A 65 1.68 -0.96 -47.12
CA SER A 65 0.92 -0.60 -48.32
C SER A 65 1.66 0.37 -49.25
N HIS A 66 2.06 -0.09 -50.44
CA HIS A 66 2.62 0.76 -51.49
C HIS A 66 1.56 1.74 -52.03
N ARG A 67 1.90 3.03 -52.15
CA ARG A 67 1.00 4.03 -52.77
C ARG A 67 0.93 3.83 -54.28
N GLN A 68 -0.16 3.27 -54.78
CA GLN A 68 -0.55 3.37 -56.19
C GLN A 68 -1.59 4.49 -56.38
N ARG A 69 -1.57 5.14 -57.55
CA ARG A 69 -2.61 6.12 -57.93
C ARG A 69 -3.87 5.37 -58.38
N PRO A 70 -5.08 5.84 -58.03
CA PRO A 70 -6.30 5.26 -58.59
C PRO A 70 -6.41 5.60 -60.08
N ASP A 71 -6.62 4.59 -60.92
CA ASP A 71 -6.85 4.75 -62.36
C ASP A 71 -8.28 5.24 -62.65
N GLU A 72 -8.47 6.03 -63.70
CA GLU A 72 -9.63 6.92 -63.84
C GLU A 72 -10.87 6.26 -64.47
N ARG A 73 -10.79 4.96 -64.80
CA ARG A 73 -11.80 4.24 -65.60
C ARG A 73 -12.94 3.55 -64.84
N THR A 74 -12.83 3.30 -63.53
CA THR A 74 -13.90 2.63 -62.76
C THR A 74 -15.09 3.52 -62.39
N ARG A 75 -14.93 4.85 -62.43
CA ARG A 75 -15.96 5.83 -62.00
C ARG A 75 -17.27 5.84 -62.82
N ALA A 76 -17.35 5.09 -63.92
CA ALA A 76 -18.47 5.14 -64.85
C ALA A 76 -19.58 4.08 -64.61
N ARG A 77 -19.38 3.06 -63.75
CA ARG A 77 -20.29 1.90 -63.65
C ARG A 77 -21.00 1.65 -62.32
N GLU A 78 -20.65 2.36 -61.24
CA GLU A 78 -21.31 2.24 -59.92
C GLU A 78 -22.37 3.32 -59.64
N ARG A 79 -22.78 4.10 -60.65
CA ARG A 79 -23.58 5.32 -60.43
C ARG A 79 -25.09 5.14 -60.34
N ASP A 80 -25.60 3.91 -60.45
CA ASP A 80 -27.04 3.60 -60.52
C ASP A 80 -27.48 2.51 -59.51
N GLY A 81 -26.62 2.19 -58.52
CA GLY A 81 -26.74 0.99 -57.68
C GLY A 81 -27.16 1.18 -56.22
N ASP A 82 -27.18 2.39 -55.65
CA ASP A 82 -27.64 2.59 -54.26
C ASP A 82 -28.49 3.86 -54.05
N ARG A 83 -29.81 3.70 -54.24
CA ARG A 83 -30.84 4.61 -53.72
C ARG A 83 -31.49 4.09 -52.43
N ARG A 84 -30.71 3.52 -51.49
CA ARG A 84 -31.17 3.28 -50.11
C ARG A 84 -31.77 4.56 -49.56
N ARG A 85 -33.06 4.48 -49.20
CA ARG A 85 -33.83 5.59 -48.63
C ARG A 85 -33.19 6.01 -47.30
N ARG A 86 -32.34 7.03 -47.34
CA ARG A 86 -31.81 7.69 -46.14
C ARG A 86 -32.99 8.24 -45.36
N THR A 87 -33.35 7.58 -44.26
CA THR A 87 -34.28 8.12 -43.28
C THR A 87 -33.77 9.50 -42.84
N PRO A 88 -34.64 10.52 -42.73
CA PRO A 88 -34.22 11.88 -42.44
C PRO A 88 -33.77 11.98 -40.98
N ARG A 89 -32.49 11.62 -40.73
CA ARG A 89 -31.82 11.78 -39.43
C ARG A 89 -32.18 13.14 -38.85
N SER A 90 -32.59 13.17 -37.58
CA SER A 90 -32.98 14.40 -36.90
C SER A 90 -31.82 15.40 -36.88
N TRP A 91 -32.12 16.69 -36.71
CA TRP A 91 -31.08 17.72 -36.60
C TRP A 91 -30.03 17.36 -35.53
N LEU A 92 -30.49 16.86 -34.37
CA LEU A 92 -29.64 16.38 -33.27
C LEU A 92 -28.76 15.19 -33.70
N GLN A 93 -29.30 14.20 -34.40
CA GLN A 93 -28.50 13.07 -34.91
C GLN A 93 -27.44 13.52 -35.92
N ARG A 94 -27.73 14.52 -36.77
CA ARG A 94 -26.74 15.09 -37.70
C ARG A 94 -25.65 15.85 -36.93
N PHE A 95 -26.04 16.64 -35.92
CA PHE A 95 -25.10 17.35 -35.06
C PHE A 95 -24.17 16.39 -34.32
N LEU A 96 -24.68 15.33 -33.68
CA LEU A 96 -23.88 14.37 -32.90
C LEU A 96 -22.87 13.55 -33.74
N HIS A 97 -23.10 13.41 -35.06
CA HIS A 97 -22.15 12.78 -35.98
C HIS A 97 -20.97 13.69 -36.38
N GLY A 98 -20.96 14.95 -35.97
CA GLY A 98 -19.88 15.88 -36.29
C GLY A 98 -19.96 16.49 -37.71
N PRO A 99 -18.92 17.26 -38.11
CA PRO A 99 -18.86 17.87 -39.43
C PRO A 99 -18.66 16.82 -40.53
N SER A 100 -19.25 17.07 -41.70
CA SER A 100 -19.02 16.28 -42.92
C SER A 100 -18.34 17.14 -43.98
N PRO A 101 -17.12 16.80 -44.45
CA PRO A 101 -16.25 15.72 -43.98
C PRO A 101 -15.68 15.96 -42.57
N PRO A 102 -15.29 14.90 -41.84
CA PRO A 102 -14.67 15.00 -40.52
C PRO A 102 -13.32 15.72 -40.59
N LYS A 103 -12.98 16.45 -39.53
CA LYS A 103 -11.79 17.31 -39.44
C LYS A 103 -10.78 16.76 -38.43
N ILE A 104 -10.04 15.73 -38.87
CA ILE A 104 -8.94 15.09 -38.14
C ILE A 104 -8.04 16.16 -37.48
N ASN A 105 -7.83 16.05 -36.16
CA ASN A 105 -6.91 16.94 -35.47
C ASN A 105 -5.47 16.58 -35.85
N THR A 106 -4.60 17.56 -36.00
CA THR A 106 -3.17 17.36 -36.30
C THR A 106 -2.31 18.38 -35.59
N ILE A 107 -1.15 17.97 -35.08
CA ILE A 107 -0.22 18.85 -34.36
C ILE A 107 0.78 19.44 -35.35
N ARG A 108 0.74 20.76 -35.54
CA ARG A 108 1.80 21.50 -36.24
C ARG A 108 3.02 21.64 -35.31
N PRO A 109 4.23 21.21 -35.71
CA PRO A 109 5.43 21.39 -34.91
C PRO A 109 5.84 22.87 -34.83
N LEU A 110 6.48 23.25 -33.72
CA LEU A 110 7.08 24.57 -33.53
C LEU A 110 8.57 24.49 -33.87
N PHE A 111 9.10 25.38 -34.72
CA PHE A 111 10.52 25.36 -35.13
C PHE A 111 11.00 23.97 -35.64
N PRO A 112 10.35 23.39 -36.67
CA PRO A 112 10.59 22.00 -37.09
C PRO A 112 12.07 21.67 -37.37
N SER A 113 12.81 22.61 -37.97
CA SER A 113 14.25 22.47 -38.26
C SER A 113 15.13 22.25 -37.01
N VAL A 114 14.69 22.73 -35.85
CA VAL A 114 15.40 22.56 -34.56
C VAL A 114 15.02 21.22 -33.94
N GLN A 115 13.75 20.85 -33.94
CA GLN A 115 13.28 19.58 -33.37
C GLN A 115 13.82 18.35 -34.11
N GLU A 116 14.06 18.46 -35.43
CA GLU A 116 14.61 17.37 -36.24
C GLU A 116 16.15 17.23 -36.13
N LEU A 117 16.85 18.22 -35.55
CA LEU A 117 18.31 18.27 -35.53
C LEU A 117 18.97 17.08 -34.80
N PRO A 118 18.47 16.59 -33.64
CA PRO A 118 19.03 15.39 -32.99
C PRO A 118 18.93 14.14 -33.87
N VAL A 119 17.79 13.94 -34.55
CA VAL A 119 17.59 12.82 -35.48
C VAL A 119 18.52 12.96 -36.69
N ARG A 120 18.61 14.14 -37.30
CA ARG A 120 19.53 14.39 -38.43
C ARG A 120 21.00 14.20 -38.06
N LEU A 121 21.38 14.49 -36.82
CA LEU A 121 22.73 14.22 -36.32
C LEU A 121 22.97 12.71 -36.15
N LEU A 122 22.02 11.98 -35.57
CA LEU A 122 22.09 10.53 -35.42
C LEU A 122 22.17 9.81 -36.78
N GLU A 123 21.36 10.22 -37.77
CA GLU A 123 21.39 9.68 -39.14
C GLU A 123 22.74 9.95 -39.85
N ARG A 124 23.43 11.04 -39.52
CA ARG A 124 24.77 11.35 -40.07
C ARG A 124 25.89 10.55 -39.41
N LEU A 125 25.79 10.31 -38.11
CA LEU A 125 26.82 9.61 -37.33
C LEU A 125 26.69 8.08 -37.45
N LEU A 126 25.47 7.56 -37.39
CA LEU A 126 25.15 6.13 -37.37
C LEU A 126 24.08 5.81 -38.45
N PRO A 127 24.42 5.90 -39.76
CA PRO A 127 23.43 5.75 -40.83
C PRO A 127 22.79 4.36 -40.91
N ARG A 128 23.49 3.29 -40.49
CA ARG A 128 22.98 1.91 -40.60
C ARG A 128 22.05 1.56 -39.44
N THR A 129 20.96 0.85 -39.71
CA THR A 129 19.99 0.41 -38.69
C THR A 129 20.62 -0.37 -37.54
N TRP A 130 21.53 -1.30 -37.84
CA TRP A 130 22.24 -2.07 -36.80
C TRP A 130 23.08 -1.19 -35.86
N GLN A 131 23.67 -0.09 -36.35
CA GLN A 131 24.44 0.83 -35.51
C GLN A 131 23.54 1.52 -34.47
N LYS A 132 22.31 1.87 -34.88
CA LYS A 132 21.28 2.45 -34.00
C LYS A 132 20.78 1.43 -32.98
N LEU A 133 20.62 0.16 -33.39
CA LEU A 133 20.26 -0.94 -32.48
C LEU A 133 21.37 -1.25 -31.46
N VAL A 134 22.64 -1.26 -31.88
CA VAL A 134 23.79 -1.43 -30.97
C VAL A 134 23.89 -0.25 -30.00
N LEU A 135 23.76 1.00 -30.47
CA LEU A 135 23.72 2.17 -29.59
C LEU A 135 22.57 2.06 -28.57
N LEU A 136 21.38 1.63 -29.01
CA LEU A 136 20.23 1.45 -28.14
C LEU A 136 20.45 0.35 -27.10
N ALA A 137 20.96 -0.82 -27.50
CA ALA A 137 21.26 -1.92 -26.59
C ALA A 137 22.31 -1.52 -25.54
N LEU A 138 23.37 -0.83 -25.96
CA LEU A 138 24.38 -0.27 -25.05
C LEU A 138 23.77 0.80 -24.12
N SER A 139 22.88 1.66 -24.62
CA SER A 139 22.21 2.69 -23.81
C SER A 139 21.27 2.08 -22.76
N VAL A 140 20.54 1.02 -23.11
CA VAL A 140 19.69 0.25 -22.19
C VAL A 140 20.55 -0.45 -21.15
N LEU A 141 21.63 -1.13 -21.55
CA LEU A 141 22.55 -1.83 -20.63
C LEU A 141 23.29 -0.88 -19.68
N LEU A 142 23.68 0.31 -20.15
CA LEU A 142 24.26 1.34 -19.31
C LEU A 142 23.23 1.93 -18.33
N TRP A 143 21.98 2.12 -18.75
CA TRP A 143 20.91 2.59 -17.86
C TRP A 143 20.54 1.52 -16.81
N THR A 144 20.40 0.24 -17.18
CA THR A 144 20.13 -0.83 -16.20
C THR A 144 21.29 -1.01 -15.23
N ALA A 145 22.55 -0.96 -15.68
CA ALA A 145 23.71 -0.99 -14.79
C ALA A 145 23.76 0.22 -13.85
N ALA A 146 23.46 1.42 -14.35
CA ALA A 146 23.41 2.65 -13.56
C ALA A 146 22.30 2.65 -12.50
N LEU A 147 21.20 1.92 -12.70
CA LEU A 147 20.20 1.69 -11.65
C LEU A 147 20.60 0.55 -10.71
N ALA A 148 21.00 -0.61 -11.25
CA ALA A 148 21.20 -1.83 -10.49
C ALA A 148 22.39 -1.74 -9.50
N ILE A 149 23.52 -1.13 -9.91
CA ILE A 149 24.72 -1.09 -9.07
C ILE A 149 24.52 -0.25 -7.80
N PRO A 150 23.98 1.00 -7.85
CA PRO A 150 23.74 1.76 -6.63
C PRO A 150 22.52 1.25 -5.84
N LEU A 151 21.51 0.67 -6.51
CA LEU A 151 20.38 0.03 -5.83
C LEU A 151 20.84 -1.17 -4.99
N ALA A 152 21.68 -2.05 -5.54
CA ALA A 152 22.28 -3.18 -4.81
C ALA A 152 23.14 -2.72 -3.64
N LYS A 153 23.84 -1.58 -3.76
CA LYS A 153 24.62 -0.96 -2.67
C LYS A 153 23.80 -0.15 -1.65
N SER A 154 22.50 0.06 -1.90
CA SER A 154 21.59 0.80 -1.01
C SER A 154 20.48 -0.07 -0.41
N LYS A 155 20.17 -1.22 -1.01
CA LYS A 155 19.12 -2.17 -0.59
C LYS A 155 19.59 -3.63 -0.55
N GLY A 156 20.91 -3.85 -0.58
CA GLY A 156 21.50 -5.17 -0.35
C GLY A 156 21.51 -5.56 1.12
N ALA A 157 22.00 -6.77 1.41
CA ALA A 157 22.22 -7.24 2.77
C ALA A 157 23.21 -6.34 3.52
N LEU A 158 22.90 -6.06 4.79
CA LEU A 158 23.69 -5.27 5.72
C LEU A 158 23.73 -6.00 7.08
N THR A 159 24.90 -6.04 7.69
CA THR A 159 25.11 -6.59 9.04
C THR A 159 25.75 -5.56 9.94
N ASP A 160 25.43 -5.58 11.23
CA ASP A 160 26.17 -4.80 12.24
C ASP A 160 27.51 -5.45 12.63
N ALA A 161 28.28 -4.78 13.48
CA ALA A 161 29.61 -5.23 13.89
C ALA A 161 29.62 -6.51 14.75
N ALA A 162 28.45 -6.97 15.23
CA ALA A 162 28.29 -8.27 15.87
C ALA A 162 27.83 -9.37 14.89
N GLY A 163 27.61 -9.02 13.61
CA GLY A 163 27.18 -9.93 12.56
C GLY A 163 25.67 -10.12 12.47
N ASN A 164 24.87 -9.38 13.25
CA ASN A 164 23.40 -9.48 13.16
C ASN A 164 22.91 -8.73 11.91
N GLU A 165 21.83 -9.21 11.31
CA GLU A 165 21.26 -8.59 10.13
C GLU A 165 20.47 -7.32 10.45
N VAL A 166 20.73 -6.24 9.71
CA VAL A 166 20.03 -4.96 9.87
C VAL A 166 18.58 -5.09 9.41
N ARG A 167 17.63 -4.66 10.25
CA ARG A 167 16.21 -4.61 9.92
C ARG A 167 15.92 -3.38 9.05
N HIS A 168 15.51 -3.58 7.80
CA HIS A 168 14.98 -2.50 6.96
C HIS A 168 13.54 -2.22 7.40
N LEU A 169 13.23 -0.94 7.61
CA LEU A 169 11.91 -0.48 8.06
C LEU A 169 11.25 0.43 7.02
N ASP A 170 9.93 0.43 6.97
CA ASP A 170 9.14 1.47 6.30
C ASP A 170 8.85 2.63 7.26
N CYS A 171 8.49 3.80 6.73
CA CYS A 171 8.27 5.02 7.51
C CYS A 171 7.11 4.94 8.53
N VAL A 172 6.26 3.92 8.44
CA VAL A 172 5.12 3.67 9.34
C VAL A 172 5.39 2.60 10.41
N ASP A 173 6.55 1.95 10.40
CA ASP A 173 6.83 0.83 11.30
C ASP A 173 6.92 1.28 12.76
N THR A 174 6.21 0.54 13.62
CA THR A 174 6.19 0.70 15.07
C THR A 174 6.66 -0.60 15.74
N LEU A 175 6.95 -0.53 17.04
CA LEU A 175 7.26 -1.70 17.87
C LEU A 175 6.02 -2.21 18.63
N TRP A 176 4.98 -1.38 18.72
CA TRP A 176 3.66 -1.72 19.25
C TRP A 176 2.62 -1.61 18.13
N ARG A 177 1.98 -2.74 17.80
CA ARG A 177 0.99 -2.88 16.74
C ARG A 177 -0.37 -2.26 17.13
N ARG A 178 -1.18 -1.88 16.14
CA ARG A 178 -2.50 -1.23 16.34
C ARG A 178 -3.58 -2.25 16.71
N ASN A 179 -4.80 -1.79 16.97
CA ASN A 179 -6.02 -2.61 17.05
C ASN A 179 -5.92 -3.84 17.99
N ASN A 180 -5.23 -3.68 19.13
CA ASN A 180 -4.91 -4.75 20.09
C ASN A 180 -4.14 -5.96 19.52
N GLU A 181 -3.46 -5.82 18.38
CA GLU A 181 -2.62 -6.89 17.79
C GLU A 181 -1.43 -7.32 18.66
N CYS A 182 -1.09 -6.54 19.70
CA CYS A 182 -0.14 -6.94 20.74
C CYS A 182 -0.74 -7.86 21.82
N GLY A 183 -2.05 -8.13 21.79
CA GLY A 183 -2.74 -8.96 22.78
C GLY A 183 -2.81 -8.34 24.18
N LEU A 184 -3.38 -9.11 25.12
CA LEU A 184 -3.48 -8.76 26.54
C LEU A 184 -2.09 -8.47 27.13
N ASP A 185 -1.98 -7.40 27.90
CA ASP A 185 -0.73 -6.86 28.49
C ASP A 185 0.41 -6.60 27.48
N GLY A 186 0.15 -6.67 26.17
CA GLY A 186 1.16 -6.59 25.11
C GLY A 186 1.97 -7.87 24.89
N LEU A 187 1.44 -9.04 25.27
CA LEU A 187 2.08 -10.36 25.13
C LEU A 187 2.75 -10.59 23.76
N ASP A 188 2.08 -10.20 22.68
CA ASP A 188 2.50 -10.45 21.28
C ASP A 188 3.35 -9.33 20.68
N CYS A 189 3.76 -8.35 21.47
CA CYS A 189 4.73 -7.30 21.12
C CYS A 189 5.94 -7.31 22.07
N ARG A 190 6.31 -8.51 22.54
CA ARG A 190 7.51 -8.80 23.35
C ARG A 190 8.75 -9.05 22.46
N PRO A 191 9.97 -8.86 22.98
CA PRO A 191 10.31 -8.41 24.34
C PRO A 191 10.12 -6.90 24.55
N PHE A 192 9.96 -6.46 25.80
CA PHE A 192 9.80 -5.03 26.11
C PHE A 192 11.12 -4.32 26.45
N ALA A 193 12.16 -5.05 26.81
CA ALA A 193 13.44 -4.53 27.31
C ALA A 193 14.58 -5.49 26.95
N ASN A 194 15.82 -5.03 27.09
CA ASN A 194 17.05 -5.81 26.94
C ASN A 194 17.34 -6.37 25.53
N GLU A 195 16.49 -6.11 24.53
CA GLU A 195 16.85 -6.25 23.11
C GLU A 195 17.43 -4.92 22.58
N THR A 196 18.46 -5.04 21.76
CA THR A 196 19.01 -3.97 20.92
C THR A 196 19.12 -4.49 19.50
N PHE A 197 18.66 -3.75 18.50
CA PHE A 197 18.81 -4.14 17.10
C PHE A 197 19.17 -2.97 16.19
N SER A 198 19.91 -3.27 15.14
CA SER A 198 20.33 -2.33 14.10
C SER A 198 19.22 -2.22 13.04
N PHE A 199 18.87 -0.99 12.64
CA PHE A 199 17.80 -0.73 11.67
C PHE A 199 18.26 0.22 10.55
N ARG A 200 17.58 0.16 9.40
CA ARG A 200 17.72 1.10 8.28
C ARG A 200 16.36 1.68 7.89
N CYS A 201 16.31 2.99 7.67
CA CYS A 201 15.13 3.73 7.21
C CYS A 201 15.37 4.40 5.83
N PRO A 202 14.34 4.48 4.98
CA PRO A 202 14.36 5.27 3.74
C PRO A 202 14.37 6.79 4.01
N ALA A 203 14.58 7.57 2.94
CA ALA A 203 14.37 9.01 2.95
C ALA A 203 12.87 9.40 2.93
N ASN A 204 12.56 10.65 3.28
CA ASN A 204 11.24 11.29 3.23
C ASN A 204 10.20 10.73 4.24
N CYS A 205 10.64 10.24 5.40
CA CYS A 205 9.74 9.74 6.46
C CYS A 205 9.15 10.85 7.36
N ALA A 206 9.76 12.05 7.45
CA ALA A 206 9.24 13.12 8.30
C ALA A 206 7.87 13.67 7.82
N GLY A 207 7.57 13.52 6.53
CA GLY A 207 6.28 13.87 5.95
C GLY A 207 5.16 12.86 6.21
N VAL A 208 5.49 11.66 6.70
CA VAL A 208 4.53 10.55 6.89
C VAL A 208 3.69 10.76 8.16
N ARG A 209 2.40 10.46 8.05
CA ARG A 209 1.37 10.86 9.01
C ARG A 209 0.39 9.73 9.28
N VAL A 210 -0.16 9.73 10.48
CA VAL A 210 -1.38 8.98 10.79
C VAL A 210 -2.54 9.52 9.94
N LEU A 211 -3.35 8.63 9.36
CA LEU A 211 -4.52 8.97 8.54
C LEU A 211 -5.87 8.54 9.15
N ASN A 212 -5.84 7.86 10.29
CA ASN A 212 -6.98 7.35 11.05
C ASN A 212 -6.71 7.60 12.55
N PRO A 213 -7.67 8.16 13.33
CA PRO A 213 -7.43 8.60 14.72
C PRO A 213 -6.74 7.54 15.58
N HIS A 214 -5.73 7.96 16.34
CA HIS A 214 -4.91 7.07 17.17
C HIS A 214 -4.80 7.61 18.60
N HIS A 215 -5.16 6.79 19.59
CA HIS A 215 -5.20 7.21 20.99
C HIS A 215 -3.80 7.40 21.59
N VAL A 216 -3.59 8.56 22.21
CA VAL A 216 -2.42 8.85 23.05
C VAL A 216 -2.93 9.40 24.37
N GLY A 217 -3.36 8.49 25.25
CA GLY A 217 -4.02 8.82 26.51
C GLY A 217 -5.34 9.57 26.28
N PRO A 218 -5.46 10.84 26.71
CA PRO A 218 -6.71 11.60 26.63
C PRO A 218 -6.94 12.26 25.26
N VAL A 219 -5.97 12.20 24.34
CA VAL A 219 -6.08 12.85 23.02
C VAL A 219 -6.01 11.84 21.88
N ASP A 220 -6.72 12.16 20.79
CA ASP A 220 -6.75 11.35 19.58
C ASP A 220 -5.94 12.05 18.47
N VAL A 221 -4.93 11.35 17.94
CA VAL A 221 -3.92 11.88 17.04
C VAL A 221 -4.27 11.52 15.58
N ASN A 222 -4.40 12.54 14.72
CA ASN A 222 -4.64 12.38 13.29
C ASN A 222 -3.86 13.43 12.46
N TYR A 223 -3.59 13.13 11.18
CA TYR A 223 -2.91 13.98 10.18
C TYR A 223 -1.54 14.57 10.55
N ARG A 224 -0.85 14.01 11.55
CA ARG A 224 0.53 14.34 11.96
C ARG A 224 1.39 13.09 12.10
N PRO A 225 2.74 13.21 12.13
CA PRO A 225 3.63 12.08 12.43
C PRO A 225 3.36 11.49 13.82
N LEU A 226 3.47 10.16 13.95
CA LEU A 226 3.33 9.46 15.23
C LEU A 226 4.69 9.32 15.90
N VAL A 227 5.10 10.33 16.64
CA VAL A 227 6.31 10.28 17.48
C VAL A 227 5.90 10.76 18.87
N ILE A 228 6.02 9.89 19.88
CA ILE A 228 5.52 10.14 21.24
C ILE A 228 6.72 10.09 22.20
N GLY A 229 7.00 11.20 22.87
CA GLY A 229 8.16 11.36 23.75
C GLY A 229 9.42 11.89 23.05
N GLY A 230 10.57 11.55 23.64
CA GLY A 230 11.88 12.11 23.35
C GLY A 230 12.61 12.49 24.65
N PRO A 231 13.88 12.08 24.88
CA PRO A 231 14.72 11.21 24.03
C PRO A 231 14.35 9.72 24.09
N VAL A 232 13.44 9.32 24.97
CA VAL A 232 12.83 7.97 25.01
C VAL A 232 11.43 8.03 24.42
N TYR A 233 11.14 7.10 23.51
CA TYR A 233 9.92 7.07 22.69
C TYR A 233 8.98 5.93 23.11
N ARG A 234 7.68 6.17 22.99
CA ARG A 234 6.63 5.15 23.23
C ARG A 234 6.63 4.13 22.08
N GLY A 235 6.42 2.84 22.35
CA GLY A 235 6.63 1.75 21.39
C GLY A 235 5.78 1.82 20.11
N ASP A 236 4.66 2.52 20.15
CA ASP A 236 3.76 2.83 19.02
C ASP A 236 4.23 4.03 18.17
N SER A 237 5.37 4.65 18.49
CA SER A 237 5.99 5.68 17.65
C SER A 237 6.56 5.06 16.37
N PHE A 238 6.41 5.76 15.24
CA PHE A 238 7.10 5.44 13.99
C PHE A 238 8.61 5.49 14.21
N VAL A 239 9.31 4.36 14.07
CA VAL A 239 10.74 4.24 14.42
C VAL A 239 11.59 5.18 13.58
N CYS A 240 11.32 5.29 12.28
CA CYS A 240 12.01 6.22 11.39
C CYS A 240 11.73 7.69 11.73
N GLY A 241 10.50 8.02 12.16
CA GLY A 241 10.16 9.36 12.63
C GLY A 241 10.88 9.73 13.93
N ALA A 242 10.93 8.80 14.89
CA ALA A 242 11.68 8.95 16.14
C ALA A 242 13.20 9.09 15.90
N ALA A 243 13.75 8.38 14.91
CA ALA A 243 15.16 8.46 14.52
C ALA A 243 15.53 9.81 13.87
N ILE A 244 14.64 10.38 13.04
CA ILE A 244 14.80 11.73 12.49
C ILE A 244 14.69 12.77 13.62
N HIS A 245 13.65 12.67 14.47
CA HIS A 245 13.44 13.56 15.61
C HIS A 245 14.65 13.58 16.56
N ALA A 246 15.24 12.41 16.85
CA ALA A 246 16.47 12.26 17.64
C ALA A 246 17.74 12.84 16.97
N GLY A 247 17.71 13.13 15.66
CA GLY A 247 18.89 13.56 14.90
C GLY A 247 19.87 12.43 14.56
N VAL A 248 19.44 11.16 14.70
CA VAL A 248 20.27 9.97 14.40
C VAL A 248 20.37 9.74 12.89
N ILE A 249 19.29 10.02 12.15
CA ILE A 249 19.24 9.95 10.68
C ILE A 249 18.68 11.25 10.10
N SER A 250 18.88 11.47 8.79
CA SER A 250 18.36 12.65 8.10
C SER A 250 17.16 12.29 7.23
N ASP A 251 16.10 13.10 7.25
CA ASP A 251 14.95 12.91 6.37
C ASP A 251 15.35 12.93 4.87
N ALA A 252 16.30 13.79 4.51
CA ALA A 252 16.68 14.03 3.11
C ALA A 252 17.37 12.85 2.41
N ALA A 253 17.93 11.90 3.16
CA ALA A 253 18.72 10.75 2.66
C ALA A 253 18.43 9.41 3.36
N GLY A 254 17.58 9.40 4.40
CA GLY A 254 17.40 8.25 5.30
C GLY A 254 18.61 8.03 6.19
N GLY A 255 18.85 6.77 6.57
CA GLY A 255 20.04 6.36 7.32
C GLY A 255 19.83 5.04 8.06
N CYS A 256 20.78 4.72 8.94
CA CYS A 256 20.71 3.59 9.85
C CYS A 256 20.98 4.05 11.29
N GLY A 257 20.60 3.23 12.25
CA GLY A 257 20.91 3.43 13.66
C GLY A 257 20.62 2.17 14.47
N THR A 258 20.64 2.31 15.79
CA THR A 258 20.24 1.24 16.72
C THR A 258 19.00 1.63 17.50
N VAL A 259 18.09 0.68 17.67
CA VAL A 259 16.97 0.74 18.62
C VAL A 259 17.40 -0.02 19.87
N ALA A 260 17.23 0.58 21.04
CA ALA A 260 17.47 -0.05 22.33
C ALA A 260 16.20 -0.04 23.18
N LEU A 261 15.66 -1.22 23.49
CA LEU A 261 14.43 -1.36 24.26
C LEU A 261 14.67 -1.06 25.74
N ARG A 262 13.81 -0.22 26.33
CA ARG A 262 13.95 0.32 27.70
C ARG A 262 12.88 -0.17 28.68
N GLY A 263 11.94 -1.00 28.24
CA GLY A 263 10.86 -1.50 29.08
C GLY A 263 9.86 -0.41 29.46
N THR A 264 9.29 -0.54 30.65
CA THR A 264 8.26 0.39 31.13
C THR A 264 8.85 1.74 31.50
N TYR A 265 8.42 2.79 30.79
CA TYR A 265 8.87 4.17 30.99
C TYR A 265 7.69 5.09 31.28
N TYR A 266 7.92 6.20 31.99
CA TYR A 266 6.90 6.98 32.73
C TYR A 266 6.88 8.49 32.38
N GLY A 267 7.65 8.95 31.38
CA GLY A 267 7.88 10.38 31.16
C GLY A 267 8.15 10.75 29.71
N PHE A 268 7.15 10.58 28.84
CA PHE A 268 7.28 10.88 27.42
C PHE A 268 6.99 12.37 27.18
N PHE A 269 8.03 13.20 27.19
CA PHE A 269 7.89 14.65 26.98
C PHE A 269 7.72 15.00 25.49
N GLY A 270 6.74 15.84 25.17
CA GLY A 270 6.58 16.41 23.84
C GLY A 270 7.63 17.49 23.56
N SER A 271 8.22 17.49 22.38
CA SER A 271 9.31 18.41 21.98
C SER A 271 9.31 18.63 20.46
N SER A 272 10.13 19.57 19.97
CA SER A 272 10.21 19.89 18.54
C SER A 272 11.67 19.83 18.10
N HIS A 273 12.02 18.79 17.34
CA HIS A 273 13.39 18.56 16.87
C HIS A 273 13.41 18.06 15.42
N HIS A 274 14.38 18.55 14.65
CA HIS A 274 14.66 18.14 13.27
C HIS A 274 13.45 18.21 12.29
N GLY A 275 12.48 19.09 12.57
CA GLY A 275 11.28 19.28 11.74
C GLY A 275 10.09 18.38 12.11
N ILE A 276 10.18 17.64 13.22
CA ILE A 276 9.09 16.82 13.77
C ILE A 276 8.69 17.38 15.13
N ASP A 277 7.38 17.53 15.36
CA ASP A 277 6.82 17.85 16.67
C ASP A 277 6.34 16.55 17.34
N SER A 278 7.03 16.11 18.39
CA SER A 278 6.63 14.93 19.16
C SER A 278 5.47 15.23 20.12
N ILE A 279 4.72 14.19 20.43
CA ILE A 279 3.52 14.22 21.28
C ILE A 279 3.93 13.86 22.70
N GLY A 280 3.41 14.61 23.69
CA GLY A 280 3.59 14.28 25.10
C GLY A 280 2.62 13.19 25.56
N PHE A 281 3.09 12.30 26.44
CA PHE A 281 2.25 11.33 27.16
C PHE A 281 2.73 11.27 28.62
N ASP A 282 1.90 11.79 29.53
CA ASP A 282 2.19 12.01 30.95
C ASP A 282 1.91 10.79 31.83
N SER A 283 2.00 9.60 31.23
CA SER A 283 1.81 8.31 31.90
C SER A 283 2.79 7.26 31.42
N TYR A 284 2.65 6.05 31.97
CA TYR A 284 3.54 4.93 31.69
C TYR A 284 3.04 4.05 30.55
N PHE A 285 3.99 3.48 29.81
CA PHE A 285 3.73 2.52 28.74
C PHE A 285 4.74 1.36 28.82
N PRO A 286 4.33 0.09 28.62
CA PRO A 286 5.17 -1.08 28.94
C PRO A 286 6.36 -1.27 28.00
N LEU A 287 6.25 -0.84 26.74
CA LEU A 287 7.28 -0.91 25.71
C LEU A 287 7.76 0.50 25.34
N SER A 288 9.01 0.82 25.61
CA SER A 288 9.63 2.07 25.18
C SER A 288 11.02 1.82 24.59
N PHE A 289 11.51 2.75 23.78
CA PHE A 289 12.81 2.63 23.14
C PHE A 289 13.58 3.94 23.11
N ALA A 290 14.91 3.84 23.07
CA ALA A 290 15.79 4.93 22.69
C ALA A 290 16.42 4.62 21.33
N VAL A 291 16.67 5.66 20.52
CA VAL A 291 17.39 5.54 19.25
C VAL A 291 18.83 6.03 19.44
N GLY A 292 19.82 5.32 18.88
CA GLY A 292 21.23 5.68 18.94
C GLY A 292 21.94 5.58 17.59
N THR A 293 23.08 6.27 17.48
CA THR A 293 24.06 6.08 16.39
C THR A 293 25.03 4.95 16.76
N ASP A 294 25.32 4.06 15.82
CA ASP A 294 26.45 3.12 15.93
C ASP A 294 27.56 3.54 14.93
N PRO A 295 28.73 4.00 15.40
CA PRO A 295 29.86 4.37 14.53
C PRO A 295 30.49 3.20 13.76
N SER A 296 30.16 1.95 14.10
CA SER A 296 30.66 0.74 13.45
C SER A 296 29.75 0.19 12.35
N LEU A 297 28.52 0.73 12.23
CA LEU A 297 27.51 0.31 11.28
C LEU A 297 27.69 1.01 9.91
N ASP A 298 28.23 0.30 8.92
CA ASP A 298 28.29 0.82 7.54
C ASP A 298 26.89 0.77 6.88
N CYS A 299 26.33 1.96 6.62
CA CYS A 299 25.08 2.12 5.88
C CYS A 299 25.21 1.88 4.37
N GLY A 300 26.39 1.60 3.83
CA GLY A 300 26.61 1.51 2.38
C GLY A 300 26.26 2.82 1.69
N LEU A 301 25.56 2.77 0.55
CA LEU A 301 25.13 4.00 -0.12
C LEU A 301 23.85 4.60 0.52
N PRO A 302 23.79 5.94 0.70
CA PRO A 302 22.56 6.67 1.00
C PRO A 302 21.49 6.50 -0.10
N ASP A 303 20.24 6.85 0.21
CA ASP A 303 19.10 6.67 -0.70
C ASP A 303 19.34 7.32 -2.09
N PRO A 304 19.45 6.51 -3.17
CA PRO A 304 19.93 6.99 -4.47
C PRO A 304 18.81 7.55 -5.36
N ARG A 305 17.57 7.70 -4.87
CA ARG A 305 16.40 8.16 -5.65
C ARG A 305 16.68 9.41 -6.49
N LYS A 306 17.16 10.49 -5.85
CA LYS A 306 17.36 11.80 -6.48
C LYS A 306 18.33 11.77 -7.68
N PRO A 307 19.58 11.25 -7.56
CA PRO A 307 20.49 11.17 -8.71
C PRO A 307 20.02 10.17 -9.79
N LEU A 308 19.40 9.05 -9.41
CA LEU A 308 18.98 8.03 -10.39
C LEU A 308 17.68 8.40 -11.12
N LEU A 309 16.85 9.26 -10.54
CA LEU A 309 15.76 9.93 -11.25
C LEU A 309 16.31 10.81 -12.38
N LEU A 310 17.36 11.61 -12.13
CA LEU A 310 18.01 12.40 -13.18
C LEU A 310 18.58 11.51 -14.30
N VAL A 311 19.23 10.39 -13.97
CA VAL A 311 19.71 9.41 -14.97
C VAL A 311 18.56 8.87 -15.83
N SER A 312 17.41 8.56 -15.22
CA SER A 312 16.25 7.98 -15.91
C SER A 312 15.47 9.00 -16.73
N LEU A 313 15.38 10.24 -16.26
CA LEU A 313 14.88 11.39 -17.02
C LEU A 313 15.75 11.65 -18.26
N LEU A 314 17.08 11.66 -18.11
CA LEU A 314 18.01 11.88 -19.24
C LEU A 314 17.96 10.74 -20.25
N PHE A 315 17.92 9.48 -19.80
CA PHE A 315 17.77 8.31 -20.66
C PHE A 315 16.46 8.35 -21.47
N THR A 316 15.32 8.54 -20.81
CA THR A 316 14.01 8.60 -21.50
C THR A 316 13.87 9.84 -22.37
N ALA A 317 14.45 10.99 -21.99
CA ALA A 317 14.48 12.19 -22.82
C ALA A 317 15.34 11.99 -24.09
N ALA A 318 16.53 11.38 -23.97
CA ALA A 318 17.36 11.05 -25.13
C ALA A 318 16.62 10.09 -26.08
N LEU A 319 15.99 9.04 -25.55
CA LEU A 319 15.15 8.12 -26.33
C LEU A 319 13.99 8.88 -27.03
N SER A 320 13.33 9.81 -26.35
CA SER A 320 12.22 10.62 -26.88
C SER A 320 12.65 11.65 -27.93
N LEU A 321 13.88 12.16 -27.86
CA LEU A 321 14.43 13.09 -28.84
C LEU A 321 15.02 12.39 -30.07
N LEU A 322 15.59 11.19 -29.90
CA LEU A 322 16.30 10.46 -30.95
C LEU A 322 15.43 9.41 -31.68
N SER A 323 14.44 8.80 -31.03
CA SER A 323 13.64 7.74 -31.65
C SER A 323 12.66 8.29 -32.69
N THR A 324 12.63 7.66 -33.86
CA THR A 324 11.57 7.80 -34.88
C THR A 324 10.49 6.72 -34.74
N SER A 325 10.74 5.65 -33.98
CA SER A 325 9.83 4.52 -33.82
C SER A 325 8.93 4.69 -32.60
N SER A 326 7.62 4.86 -32.86
CA SER A 326 6.58 5.02 -31.83
C SER A 326 6.46 3.80 -30.88
N PRO A 327 6.39 2.54 -31.35
CA PRO A 327 6.32 1.39 -30.44
C PRO A 327 7.57 1.26 -29.56
N LEU A 328 8.76 1.45 -30.16
CA LEU A 328 10.04 1.31 -29.47
C LEU A 328 10.21 2.37 -28.38
N LEU A 329 9.84 3.63 -28.68
CA LEU A 329 9.80 4.67 -27.66
C LEU A 329 8.82 4.33 -26.55
N TYR A 330 7.61 3.89 -26.91
CA TYR A 330 6.55 3.61 -25.96
C TYR A 330 6.94 2.52 -24.95
N TYR A 331 7.28 1.31 -25.42
CA TYR A 331 7.55 0.19 -24.53
C TYR A 331 8.83 0.40 -23.70
N LEU A 332 9.91 0.94 -24.28
CA LEU A 332 11.12 1.22 -23.50
C LEU A 332 10.91 2.35 -22.48
N THR A 333 10.11 3.38 -22.79
CA THR A 333 9.73 4.40 -21.79
C THR A 333 8.87 3.79 -20.69
N PHE A 334 7.84 3.02 -21.07
CA PHE A 334 6.93 2.38 -20.12
C PHE A 334 7.69 1.48 -19.14
N THR A 335 8.50 0.54 -19.64
CA THR A 335 9.25 -0.40 -18.80
C THR A 335 10.32 0.31 -17.97
N SER A 336 11.00 1.32 -18.51
CA SER A 336 12.04 2.04 -17.74
C SER A 336 11.45 2.90 -16.61
N VAL A 337 10.33 3.58 -16.84
CA VAL A 337 9.64 4.33 -15.78
C VAL A 337 8.98 3.37 -14.77
N PHE A 338 8.38 2.27 -15.21
CA PHE A 338 7.78 1.27 -14.32
C PHE A 338 8.82 0.64 -13.39
N ALA A 339 9.97 0.21 -13.91
CA ALA A 339 11.06 -0.31 -13.10
C ALA A 339 11.68 0.77 -12.18
N HIS A 340 11.75 2.03 -12.65
CA HIS A 340 12.21 3.14 -11.80
C HIS A 340 11.27 3.39 -10.61
N VAL A 341 9.95 3.38 -10.82
CA VAL A 341 8.99 3.55 -9.73
C VAL A 341 9.04 2.37 -8.76
N ALA A 342 8.86 1.14 -9.27
CA ALA A 342 8.75 -0.07 -8.46
C ALA A 342 10.00 -0.37 -7.60
N LEU A 343 11.19 0.01 -8.06
CA LEU A 343 12.45 -0.27 -7.34
C LEU A 343 13.01 0.94 -6.59
N LEU A 344 12.82 2.17 -7.09
CA LEU A 344 13.49 3.38 -6.58
C LEU A 344 12.52 4.41 -5.99
N SER A 345 11.73 5.11 -6.83
CA SER A 345 11.09 6.38 -6.41
C SER A 345 9.97 6.18 -5.40
N ASP A 346 9.02 5.30 -5.72
CA ASP A 346 7.88 4.94 -4.88
C ASP A 346 7.73 3.40 -4.92
N PRO A 347 8.65 2.68 -4.23
CA PRO A 347 8.66 1.23 -4.19
C PRO A 347 7.59 0.71 -3.23
N PRO A 348 7.12 -0.55 -3.38
CA PRO A 348 6.23 -1.19 -2.41
C PRO A 348 6.76 -1.11 -0.97
N SER A 349 5.87 -0.80 -0.01
CA SER A 349 6.13 -0.93 1.42
C SER A 349 6.55 -2.36 1.74
N ILE A 350 7.81 -2.53 2.17
CA ILE A 350 8.33 -3.78 2.70
C ILE A 350 9.30 -3.51 3.85
N SER A 351 9.20 -4.34 4.88
CA SER A 351 9.98 -4.28 6.11
C SER A 351 10.47 -5.69 6.46
N GLY A 352 11.64 -5.81 7.08
CA GLY A 352 12.22 -7.12 7.40
C GLY A 352 13.76 -7.15 7.30
N PRO A 353 14.36 -8.35 7.23
CA PRO A 353 15.80 -8.52 7.14
C PRO A 353 16.36 -7.96 5.82
N SER A 354 17.38 -7.11 5.87
CA SER A 354 17.94 -6.37 4.72
C SER A 354 18.25 -7.22 3.47
N SER A 355 18.69 -8.46 3.63
CA SER A 355 18.98 -9.41 2.55
C SER A 355 17.76 -9.76 1.70
N THR A 356 16.56 -9.74 2.30
CA THR A 356 15.28 -10.08 1.64
C THR A 356 14.71 -8.94 0.81
N ILE A 357 15.14 -7.70 1.07
CA ILE A 357 14.51 -6.47 0.55
C ILE A 357 14.64 -6.37 -0.97
N LEU A 358 15.85 -6.46 -1.52
CA LEU A 358 16.05 -6.39 -2.98
C LEU A 358 15.43 -7.59 -3.73
N PRO A 359 15.59 -8.86 -3.29
CA PRO A 359 14.87 -10.00 -3.88
C PRO A 359 13.35 -9.81 -3.90
N THR A 360 12.74 -9.36 -2.80
CA THR A 360 11.30 -9.10 -2.72
C THR A 360 10.87 -7.98 -3.69
N LEU A 361 11.61 -6.88 -3.80
CA LEU A 361 11.32 -5.82 -4.78
C LEU A 361 11.42 -6.30 -6.23
N VAL A 362 12.39 -7.16 -6.55
CA VAL A 362 12.55 -7.74 -7.89
C VAL A 362 11.42 -8.73 -8.20
N SER A 363 11.00 -9.55 -7.23
CA SER A 363 9.86 -10.46 -7.37
C SER A 363 8.54 -9.70 -7.59
N LEU A 364 8.28 -8.66 -6.78
CA LEU A 364 7.11 -7.78 -6.94
C LEU A 364 7.13 -7.03 -8.28
N LEU A 365 8.29 -6.54 -8.72
CA LEU A 365 8.45 -5.95 -10.06
C LEU A 365 8.07 -6.95 -11.15
N ALA A 366 8.61 -8.18 -11.12
CA ALA A 366 8.35 -9.20 -12.14
C ALA A 366 6.86 -9.56 -12.22
N GLY A 367 6.22 -9.86 -11.09
CA GLY A 367 4.80 -10.22 -11.03
C GLY A 367 3.86 -9.09 -11.45
N ARG A 368 4.22 -7.82 -11.22
CA ARG A 368 3.40 -6.66 -11.59
C ARG A 368 3.65 -6.17 -13.02
N LEU A 369 4.88 -6.30 -13.53
CA LEU A 369 5.26 -5.80 -14.86
C LEU A 369 4.60 -6.58 -16.00
N LEU A 370 4.48 -7.90 -15.92
CA LEU A 370 3.96 -8.72 -17.02
C LEU A 370 2.49 -8.39 -17.36
N PRO A 371 1.54 -8.36 -16.40
CA PRO A 371 0.17 -7.92 -16.69
C PRO A 371 0.10 -6.43 -17.05
N ALA A 372 0.96 -5.59 -16.47
CA ALA A 372 1.06 -4.17 -16.84
C ALA A 372 1.50 -3.97 -18.29
N LEU A 373 2.37 -4.83 -18.84
CA LEU A 373 2.77 -4.83 -20.26
C LEU A 373 1.64 -5.29 -21.19
N PHE A 374 0.80 -6.24 -20.76
CA PHE A 374 -0.41 -6.62 -21.50
C PHE A 374 -1.39 -5.43 -21.60
N CYS A 375 -1.71 -4.79 -20.48
CA CYS A 375 -2.51 -3.56 -20.46
C CYS A 375 -1.86 -2.45 -21.29
N ALA A 376 -0.54 -2.23 -21.17
CA ALA A 376 0.20 -1.25 -21.95
C ALA A 376 0.12 -1.52 -23.45
N SER A 377 0.08 -2.79 -23.87
CA SER A 377 -0.07 -3.19 -25.28
C SER A 377 -1.47 -2.88 -25.82
N ILE A 378 -2.51 -3.14 -25.04
CA ILE A 378 -3.90 -2.75 -25.39
C ILE A 378 -4.01 -1.22 -25.50
N LEU A 379 -3.48 -0.49 -24.51
CA LEU A 379 -3.43 0.99 -24.52
C LEU A 379 -2.64 1.52 -25.72
N TYR A 380 -1.55 0.85 -26.11
CA TYR A 380 -0.80 1.22 -27.30
C TYR A 380 -1.64 1.07 -28.57
N LEU A 381 -2.18 -0.13 -28.82
CA LEU A 381 -2.91 -0.45 -30.04
C LEU A 381 -4.17 0.39 -30.22
N THR A 382 -4.90 0.67 -29.13
CA THR A 382 -6.19 1.37 -29.16
C THR A 382 -6.08 2.89 -29.05
N ILE A 383 -5.18 3.43 -28.23
CA ILE A 383 -5.18 4.84 -27.82
C ILE A 383 -3.88 5.55 -28.25
N ILE A 384 -2.73 5.01 -27.86
CA ILE A 384 -1.45 5.75 -27.89
C ILE A 384 -0.78 5.71 -29.27
N LYS A 385 -1.04 4.67 -30.08
CA LYS A 385 -0.67 4.62 -31.50
C LYS A 385 -1.25 5.81 -32.28
N HIS A 386 -2.51 6.18 -32.03
CA HIS A 386 -3.19 7.28 -32.72
C HIS A 386 -2.54 8.66 -32.44
N THR A 387 -1.99 8.87 -31.25
CA THR A 387 -1.36 10.13 -30.83
C THR A 387 0.15 10.19 -31.14
N LEU A 388 0.87 9.06 -31.02
CA LEU A 388 2.33 9.02 -31.18
C LEU A 388 2.80 8.62 -32.59
N SER A 389 2.15 7.66 -33.26
CA SER A 389 2.59 7.23 -34.61
C SER A 389 2.19 8.20 -35.72
N SER A 390 1.41 9.22 -35.39
CA SER A 390 0.98 10.33 -36.26
C SER A 390 1.87 11.57 -36.13
N LEU A 391 2.85 11.57 -35.22
CA LEU A 391 3.80 12.67 -35.04
C LEU A 391 5.02 12.52 -35.96
N PRO A 392 5.41 13.55 -36.72
CA PRO A 392 6.66 13.55 -37.48
C PRO A 392 7.87 13.73 -36.54
N SER A 393 9.07 13.37 -37.00
CA SER A 393 10.34 13.61 -36.29
C SER A 393 10.58 15.10 -35.96
N THR A 394 10.05 16.00 -36.78
CA THR A 394 10.01 17.46 -36.54
C THR A 394 9.15 17.88 -35.34
N ALA A 395 8.48 16.93 -34.65
CA ALA A 395 7.73 17.14 -33.42
C ALA A 395 8.34 16.43 -32.19
N ASN A 396 9.57 15.89 -32.27
CA ASN A 396 10.17 15.11 -31.19
C ASN A 396 10.28 15.89 -29.86
N LEU A 397 10.75 17.14 -29.86
CA LEU A 397 10.78 17.97 -28.64
C LEU A 397 9.36 18.26 -28.12
N THR A 398 8.38 18.40 -29.01
CA THR A 398 6.96 18.57 -28.63
C THR A 398 6.43 17.33 -27.91
N ARG A 399 6.83 16.13 -28.36
CA ARG A 399 6.54 14.85 -27.70
C ARG A 399 7.26 14.72 -26.36
N THR A 400 8.53 15.13 -26.26
CA THR A 400 9.28 15.11 -25.00
C THR A 400 8.63 16.03 -23.96
N LEU A 401 8.29 17.27 -24.32
CA LEU A 401 7.71 18.25 -23.40
C LEU A 401 6.23 18.03 -23.07
N LEU A 402 5.42 17.52 -24.01
CA LEU A 402 3.98 17.36 -23.82
C LEU A 402 3.51 15.93 -23.60
N TRP A 403 4.37 14.91 -23.66
CA TRP A 403 3.99 13.53 -23.37
C TRP A 403 4.91 12.89 -22.33
N LEU A 404 6.24 12.92 -22.55
CA LEU A 404 7.19 12.31 -21.60
C LEU A 404 7.26 13.05 -20.25
N LEU A 405 7.33 14.39 -20.26
CA LEU A 405 7.36 15.16 -19.01
C LEU A 405 6.07 14.93 -18.18
N PRO A 406 4.85 15.05 -18.74
CA PRO A 406 3.63 14.68 -18.03
C PRO A 406 3.59 13.23 -17.54
N LEU A 407 4.15 12.27 -18.29
CA LEU A 407 4.29 10.88 -17.87
C LEU A 407 5.13 10.76 -16.59
N TRP A 408 6.29 11.41 -16.53
CA TRP A 408 7.08 11.46 -15.29
C TRP A 408 6.35 12.18 -14.15
N LEU A 409 5.59 13.25 -14.43
CA LEU A 409 4.80 13.93 -13.40
C LEU A 409 3.70 13.03 -12.80
N GLY A 410 3.06 12.18 -13.61
CA GLY A 410 2.09 11.20 -13.13
C GLY A 410 2.73 9.97 -12.45
N ALA A 411 3.89 9.54 -12.92
CA ALA A 411 4.63 8.41 -12.33
C ALA A 411 5.18 8.72 -10.93
N LEU A 412 5.45 10.00 -10.67
CA LEU A 412 5.89 10.54 -9.38
C LEU A 412 4.74 11.23 -8.62
N SER A 413 3.49 10.77 -8.78
CA SER A 413 2.32 11.42 -8.17
C SER A 413 2.38 11.53 -6.65
N ASN A 414 3.10 10.61 -6.00
CA ASN A 414 3.44 10.63 -4.57
C ASN A 414 4.14 11.95 -4.16
N ASP A 415 5.00 12.50 -5.03
CA ASP A 415 5.72 13.76 -4.79
C ASP A 415 5.00 14.95 -5.45
N THR A 416 4.59 14.81 -6.71
CA THR A 416 4.11 15.92 -7.55
C THR A 416 2.69 16.40 -7.22
N LEU A 417 1.89 15.59 -6.53
CA LEU A 417 0.54 15.94 -6.08
C LEU A 417 0.45 16.11 -4.55
N SER A 418 1.53 15.84 -3.81
CA SER A 418 1.58 15.88 -2.32
C SER A 418 1.14 17.21 -1.69
N TRP A 419 1.30 18.32 -2.42
CA TRP A 419 0.93 19.67 -2.00
C TRP A 419 -0.58 19.97 -2.13
N ILE A 420 -1.36 19.09 -2.77
CA ILE A 420 -2.80 19.22 -2.90
C ILE A 420 -3.45 18.66 -1.61
N PRO A 421 -4.17 19.47 -0.81
CA PRO A 421 -4.74 19.03 0.47
C PRO A 421 -6.00 18.18 0.27
N LEU A 422 -5.84 16.98 -0.29
CA LEU A 422 -6.92 16.02 -0.58
C LEU A 422 -6.41 14.58 -0.39
N SER A 423 -6.24 14.13 0.86
CA SER A 423 -5.82 12.73 1.11
C SER A 423 -6.93 11.71 0.87
N ARG A 424 -8.20 12.12 1.02
CA ARG A 424 -9.42 11.30 0.92
C ARG A 424 -10.59 12.19 0.49
N LEU A 425 -11.60 11.59 -0.15
CA LEU A 425 -12.82 12.27 -0.62
C LEU A 425 -14.02 12.09 0.33
N SER A 426 -13.79 11.96 1.64
CA SER A 426 -14.88 11.92 2.63
C SER A 426 -15.31 13.32 3.08
N VAL A 427 -16.56 13.45 3.52
CA VAL A 427 -17.12 14.72 4.04
C VAL A 427 -16.41 15.19 5.30
N HIS A 428 -15.92 14.26 6.12
CA HIS A 428 -15.18 14.52 7.36
C HIS A 428 -13.78 15.09 7.05
N ASP A 429 -13.04 14.44 6.16
CA ASP A 429 -11.67 14.83 5.80
C ASP A 429 -11.67 16.18 5.06
N LEU A 430 -12.66 16.40 4.18
CA LEU A 430 -12.96 17.68 3.53
C LEU A 430 -13.41 18.79 4.49
N ALA A 431 -13.67 18.49 5.77
CA ALA A 431 -13.94 19.47 6.82
C ALA A 431 -12.73 19.74 7.72
N GLN A 432 -11.91 18.73 8.00
CA GLN A 432 -10.71 18.87 8.83
C GLN A 432 -9.49 19.44 8.05
N GLN A 433 -9.36 19.17 6.75
CA GLN A 433 -8.18 19.59 5.98
C GLN A 433 -8.31 21.02 5.43
N PRO A 434 -7.41 21.95 5.82
CA PRO A 434 -7.47 23.35 5.35
C PRO A 434 -7.21 23.44 3.84
N GLY A 435 -8.05 24.20 3.13
CA GLY A 435 -7.95 24.39 1.69
C GLY A 435 -8.56 23.28 0.82
N ALA A 436 -8.86 22.10 1.39
CA ALA A 436 -9.34 20.92 0.66
C ALA A 436 -10.55 21.21 -0.26
N ARG A 437 -11.56 21.91 0.28
CA ARG A 437 -12.77 22.29 -0.46
C ARG A 437 -12.49 23.18 -1.68
N ALA A 438 -11.50 24.07 -1.57
CA ALA A 438 -11.09 24.96 -2.66
C ALA A 438 -10.29 24.20 -3.73
N ALA A 439 -9.37 23.32 -3.31
CA ALA A 439 -8.65 22.43 -4.23
C ALA A 439 -9.60 21.55 -5.04
N LEU A 440 -10.59 20.93 -4.38
CA LEU A 440 -11.62 20.11 -5.04
C LEU A 440 -12.43 20.91 -6.07
N ALA A 441 -12.88 22.12 -5.72
CA ALA A 441 -13.62 22.98 -6.64
C ALA A 441 -12.80 23.37 -7.89
N ILE A 442 -11.50 23.67 -7.72
CA ILE A 442 -10.59 23.97 -8.83
C ILE A 442 -10.38 22.75 -9.73
N ILE A 443 -10.16 21.56 -9.14
CA ILE A 443 -9.97 20.30 -9.87
C ILE A 443 -11.21 19.96 -10.69
N LEU A 444 -12.42 20.09 -10.11
CA LEU A 444 -13.68 19.86 -10.82
C LEU A 444 -13.88 20.85 -11.97
N LEU A 445 -13.58 22.14 -11.78
CA LEU A 445 -13.64 23.15 -12.85
C LEU A 445 -12.68 22.82 -14.01
N VAL A 446 -11.44 22.45 -13.70
CA VAL A 446 -10.45 22.04 -14.72
C VAL A 446 -10.91 20.77 -15.44
N LEU A 447 -11.42 19.77 -14.71
CA LEU A 447 -11.92 18.53 -15.31
C LEU A 447 -13.10 18.76 -16.27
N ILE A 448 -14.05 19.62 -15.91
CA ILE A 448 -15.18 20.02 -16.78
C ILE A 448 -14.66 20.68 -18.06
N LEU A 449 -13.69 21.60 -17.96
CA LEU A 449 -13.08 22.26 -19.12
C LEU A 449 -12.33 21.27 -20.03
N VAL A 450 -11.59 20.33 -19.44
CA VAL A 450 -10.87 19.26 -20.16
C VAL A 450 -11.84 18.33 -20.89
N ILE A 451 -12.91 17.87 -20.22
CA ILE A 451 -13.93 17.02 -20.83
C ILE A 451 -14.60 17.77 -21.99
N ALA A 452 -15.06 19.01 -21.79
CA ALA A 452 -15.68 19.81 -22.84
C ALA A 452 -14.75 20.01 -24.06
N GLN A 453 -13.46 20.23 -23.84
CA GLN A 453 -12.46 20.34 -24.91
C GLN A 453 -12.31 19.01 -25.67
N GLN A 454 -12.17 17.88 -24.98
CA GLN A 454 -12.02 16.57 -25.64
C GLN A 454 -13.29 16.15 -26.38
N THR A 455 -14.48 16.36 -25.80
CA THR A 455 -15.78 16.16 -26.47
C THR A 455 -15.85 16.93 -27.79
N PHE A 456 -15.39 18.19 -27.82
CA PHE A 456 -15.32 18.99 -29.06
C PHE A 456 -14.32 18.42 -30.09
N HIS A 457 -13.19 17.85 -29.64
CA HIS A 457 -12.23 17.21 -30.55
C HIS A 457 -12.75 15.88 -31.14
N PHE A 458 -13.39 15.01 -30.35
CA PHE A 458 -14.06 13.81 -30.87
C PHE A 458 -15.25 14.15 -31.77
N TRP A 459 -16.01 15.20 -31.45
CA TRP A 459 -17.08 15.72 -32.30
C TRP A 459 -16.53 16.17 -33.67
N ARG A 460 -15.43 16.93 -33.70
CA ARG A 460 -14.76 17.34 -34.94
C ARG A 460 -14.26 16.16 -35.79
N GLU A 461 -13.85 15.06 -35.17
CA GLU A 461 -13.41 13.84 -35.86
C GLU A 461 -14.57 12.93 -36.29
N GLY A 462 -15.81 13.24 -35.91
CA GLY A 462 -16.97 12.37 -36.13
C GLY A 462 -16.99 11.11 -35.26
N ARG A 463 -16.14 11.05 -34.24
CA ARG A 463 -15.92 9.89 -33.35
C ARG A 463 -16.71 9.97 -32.04
N LEU A 464 -17.44 11.05 -31.78
CA LEU A 464 -18.14 11.28 -30.51
C LEU A 464 -19.09 10.14 -30.10
N LEU A 465 -19.94 9.67 -31.01
CA LEU A 465 -20.97 8.67 -30.68
C LEU A 465 -20.40 7.33 -30.19
N PRO A 466 -19.41 6.71 -30.86
CA PRO A 466 -18.71 5.53 -30.32
C PRO A 466 -18.14 5.73 -28.92
N TYR A 467 -17.55 6.89 -28.62
CA TYR A 467 -17.00 7.18 -27.29
C TYR A 467 -18.09 7.40 -26.24
N LEU A 468 -19.21 8.04 -26.58
CA LEU A 468 -20.37 8.11 -25.68
C LEU A 468 -20.92 6.71 -25.36
N GLY A 469 -20.91 5.78 -26.33
CA GLY A 469 -21.24 4.37 -26.09
C GLY A 469 -20.25 3.66 -25.15
N LEU A 470 -18.94 3.88 -25.35
CA LEU A 470 -17.90 3.34 -24.46
C LEU A 470 -18.02 3.86 -23.02
N TYR A 471 -18.26 5.16 -22.84
CA TYR A 471 -18.44 5.73 -21.51
C TYR A 471 -19.76 5.34 -20.86
N LEU A 472 -20.83 5.12 -21.64
CA LEU A 472 -22.05 4.49 -21.12
C LEU A 472 -21.78 3.05 -20.64
N LEU A 473 -21.00 2.26 -21.37
CA LEU A 473 -20.60 0.91 -20.95
C LEU A 473 -19.76 0.95 -19.65
N PHE A 474 -18.80 1.86 -19.53
CA PHE A 474 -18.03 2.04 -18.29
C PHE A 474 -18.92 2.46 -17.11
N LEU A 475 -19.84 3.40 -17.30
CA LEU A 475 -20.77 3.84 -16.26
C LEU A 475 -21.74 2.73 -15.85
N LEU A 476 -22.24 1.92 -16.78
CA LEU A 476 -23.07 0.75 -16.49
C LEU A 476 -22.28 -0.33 -15.74
N GLY A 477 -21.02 -0.58 -16.13
CA GLY A 477 -20.13 -1.49 -15.41
C GLY A 477 -19.90 -1.05 -13.97
N ILE A 478 -19.54 0.23 -13.76
CA ILE A 478 -19.34 0.81 -12.42
C ILE A 478 -20.63 0.79 -11.60
N ALA A 479 -21.78 1.09 -12.19
CA ALA A 479 -23.07 1.03 -11.50
C ALA A 479 -23.47 -0.40 -11.12
N MET A 480 -23.17 -1.38 -11.98
CA MET A 480 -23.39 -2.80 -11.68
C MET A 480 -22.48 -3.27 -10.55
N THR A 481 -21.19 -2.91 -10.56
CA THR A 481 -20.26 -3.31 -9.50
C THR A 481 -20.55 -2.60 -8.17
N ALA A 482 -20.98 -1.34 -8.19
CA ALA A 482 -21.42 -0.58 -7.01
C ALA A 482 -22.81 -1.00 -6.46
N ALA A 483 -23.54 -1.87 -7.17
CA ALA A 483 -24.82 -2.43 -6.72
C ALA A 483 -24.66 -3.84 -6.11
N LEU A 484 -23.45 -4.37 -6.00
CA LEU A 484 -23.20 -5.69 -5.41
C LEU A 484 -23.23 -5.61 -3.87
N PRO A 485 -24.08 -6.41 -3.18
CA PRO A 485 -24.16 -6.38 -1.73
C PRO A 485 -22.87 -6.93 -1.09
N GLY A 486 -22.47 -6.33 0.04
CA GLY A 486 -21.27 -6.73 0.79
C GLY A 486 -19.93 -6.31 0.18
N LEU A 487 -19.94 -5.61 -0.96
CA LEU A 487 -18.76 -5.05 -1.62
C LEU A 487 -18.92 -3.54 -1.81
N GLU A 488 -17.80 -2.83 -1.77
CA GLU A 488 -17.73 -1.38 -1.85
C GLU A 488 -16.73 -0.95 -2.94
N LEU A 489 -17.03 0.17 -3.60
CA LEU A 489 -16.33 0.62 -4.81
C LEU A 489 -15.11 1.49 -4.49
N ARG A 490 -13.90 0.99 -4.75
CA ARG A 490 -12.63 1.75 -4.59
C ARG A 490 -11.97 2.02 -5.93
N ILE A 491 -12.21 3.20 -6.49
CA ILE A 491 -11.57 3.63 -7.74
C ILE A 491 -10.12 4.07 -7.46
N HIS A 492 -9.19 3.13 -7.52
CA HIS A 492 -7.75 3.41 -7.53
C HIS A 492 -7.35 4.31 -8.70
N HIS A 493 -6.29 5.11 -8.54
CA HIS A 493 -5.83 6.05 -9.57
C HIS A 493 -5.37 5.36 -10.87
N TYR A 494 -4.92 4.11 -10.81
CA TYR A 494 -4.65 3.32 -12.02
C TYR A 494 -5.94 2.94 -12.77
N VAL A 495 -7.04 2.66 -12.06
CA VAL A 495 -8.36 2.41 -12.66
C VAL A 495 -8.91 3.70 -13.27
N LEU A 496 -8.80 4.82 -12.54
CA LEU A 496 -9.15 6.15 -13.05
C LEU A 496 -8.35 6.49 -14.32
N ALA A 497 -7.06 6.15 -14.37
CA ALA A 497 -6.25 6.30 -15.57
C ALA A 497 -6.74 5.45 -16.74
N LEU A 498 -7.04 4.16 -16.53
CA LEU A 498 -7.63 3.30 -17.56
C LEU A 498 -8.98 3.84 -18.08
N LEU A 499 -9.83 4.34 -17.17
CA LEU A 499 -11.12 4.93 -17.51
C LEU A 499 -10.98 6.26 -18.28
N LEU A 500 -9.96 7.08 -18.02
CA LEU A 500 -9.80 8.40 -18.67
C LEU A 500 -8.89 8.40 -19.90
N LEU A 501 -7.96 7.45 -20.04
CA LEU A 501 -7.04 7.36 -21.19
C LEU A 501 -7.77 7.34 -22.56
N PRO A 502 -8.94 6.69 -22.75
CA PRO A 502 -9.67 6.74 -24.01
C PRO A 502 -10.04 8.17 -24.46
N LEU A 503 -10.35 9.10 -23.55
CA LEU A 503 -10.63 10.51 -23.87
C LEU A 503 -9.41 11.27 -24.43
N THR A 504 -8.22 10.67 -24.40
CA THR A 504 -6.98 11.26 -24.94
C THR A 504 -6.64 10.79 -26.36
N ALA A 505 -7.47 9.92 -26.97
CA ALA A 505 -7.22 9.29 -28.27
C ALA A 505 -7.42 10.23 -29.49
N THR A 506 -7.01 11.50 -29.39
CA THR A 506 -7.12 12.56 -30.41
C THR A 506 -5.77 13.27 -30.58
N GLN A 507 -5.35 13.61 -31.80
CA GLN A 507 -4.02 14.22 -32.01
C GLN A 507 -4.02 15.73 -31.70
N THR A 508 -4.06 16.07 -30.40
CA THR A 508 -4.01 17.46 -29.89
C THR A 508 -2.93 17.64 -28.83
N ARG A 509 -2.47 18.88 -28.62
CA ARG A 509 -1.42 19.18 -27.62
C ARG A 509 -1.89 18.88 -26.17
N PRO A 510 -3.11 19.27 -25.73
CA PRO A 510 -3.64 18.83 -24.44
C PRO A 510 -3.84 17.31 -24.35
N SER A 511 -4.24 16.64 -25.44
CA SER A 511 -4.40 15.18 -25.45
C SER A 511 -3.08 14.45 -25.17
N LEU A 512 -1.94 14.91 -25.71
CA LEU A 512 -0.63 14.38 -25.34
C LEU A 512 -0.35 14.54 -23.84
N LEU A 513 -0.67 15.70 -23.27
CA LEU A 513 -0.40 16.03 -21.87
C LEU A 513 -1.20 15.13 -20.93
N PHE A 514 -2.51 15.01 -21.15
CA PHE A 514 -3.35 14.14 -20.35
C PHE A 514 -2.99 12.66 -20.56
N GLN A 515 -2.65 12.25 -21.79
CA GLN A 515 -2.25 10.87 -22.07
C GLN A 515 -0.96 10.48 -21.35
N GLY A 516 0.05 11.34 -21.38
CA GLY A 516 1.29 11.15 -20.62
C GLY A 516 0.97 11.03 -19.14
N PHE A 517 0.31 12.04 -18.56
CA PHE A 517 0.00 12.10 -17.13
C PHE A 517 -0.83 10.90 -16.63
N LEU A 518 -1.89 10.52 -17.34
CA LEU A 518 -2.70 9.36 -16.97
C LEU A 518 -1.92 8.05 -17.09
N LEU A 519 -1.08 7.89 -18.13
CA LEU A 519 -0.18 6.72 -18.22
C LEU A 519 0.83 6.71 -17.08
N GLY A 520 1.32 7.87 -16.63
CA GLY A 520 2.13 8.00 -15.43
C GLY A 520 1.40 7.52 -14.17
N LEU A 521 0.17 7.96 -13.95
CA LEU A 521 -0.65 7.51 -12.81
C LEU A 521 -0.94 6.00 -12.85
N PHE A 522 -1.17 5.45 -14.05
CA PHE A 522 -1.31 4.00 -14.26
C PHE A 522 -0.03 3.24 -13.87
N ILE A 523 1.13 3.74 -14.29
CA ILE A 523 2.44 3.18 -13.90
C ILE A 523 2.64 3.28 -12.38
N ASN A 524 2.42 4.45 -11.77
CA ASN A 524 2.59 4.63 -10.32
C ASN A 524 1.73 3.64 -9.52
N GLY A 525 0.41 3.61 -9.79
CA GLY A 525 -0.52 2.77 -9.04
C GLY A 525 -0.14 1.29 -9.08
N ILE A 526 0.15 0.74 -10.26
CA ILE A 526 0.47 -0.69 -10.39
C ILE A 526 1.90 -1.00 -9.94
N ALA A 527 2.88 -0.13 -10.15
CA ALA A 527 4.23 -0.33 -9.64
C ALA A 527 4.23 -0.38 -8.09
N ARG A 528 3.56 0.58 -7.45
CA ARG A 528 3.53 0.74 -5.99
C ARG A 528 2.57 -0.21 -5.28
N TRP A 529 1.35 -0.36 -5.76
CA TRP A 529 0.28 -1.12 -5.09
C TRP A 529 -0.08 -2.44 -5.80
N GLY A 530 0.16 -2.54 -7.11
CA GLY A 530 -0.27 -3.66 -7.93
C GLY A 530 -1.67 -3.46 -8.53
N PHE A 531 -2.30 -4.54 -8.98
CA PHE A 531 -3.68 -4.53 -9.47
C PHE A 531 -4.68 -4.70 -8.31
N ASP A 532 -4.64 -3.78 -7.34
CA ASP A 532 -5.52 -3.83 -6.17
C ASP A 532 -6.99 -3.59 -6.57
N SER A 533 -7.89 -4.38 -5.98
CA SER A 533 -9.26 -4.57 -6.44
C SER A 533 -10.07 -3.27 -6.49
N LEU A 534 -10.88 -3.14 -7.54
CA LEU A 534 -11.92 -2.12 -7.68
C LEU A 534 -13.09 -2.36 -6.68
N LEU A 535 -13.25 -3.61 -6.24
CA LEU A 535 -14.25 -4.05 -5.28
C LEU A 535 -13.57 -4.62 -4.06
N GLN A 536 -13.71 -3.95 -2.93
CA GLN A 536 -13.15 -4.38 -1.64
C GLN A 536 -14.30 -4.56 -0.64
N THR A 537 -14.11 -5.41 0.37
CA THR A 537 -15.10 -5.53 1.45
C THR A 537 -15.07 -4.28 2.33
N PRO A 538 -16.17 -3.93 3.02
CA PRO A 538 -16.20 -2.83 3.98
C PRO A 538 -15.08 -2.92 5.04
N ALA A 539 -14.69 -4.14 5.45
CA ALA A 539 -13.57 -4.37 6.35
C ALA A 539 -12.21 -4.01 5.71
N ALA A 540 -11.95 -4.45 4.47
CA ALA A 540 -10.71 -4.14 3.75
C ALA A 540 -10.58 -2.64 3.39
N LEU A 541 -11.70 -1.94 3.17
CA LEU A 541 -11.70 -0.49 3.03
C LEU A 541 -11.39 0.26 4.32
N ARG A 542 -11.95 -0.22 5.43
CA ARG A 542 -11.78 0.40 6.74
C ARG A 542 -10.32 0.32 7.19
N GLY A 543 -9.69 -0.85 7.05
CA GLY A 543 -8.32 -1.07 7.53
C GLY A 543 -8.23 -0.78 9.04
N ASP A 544 -7.38 0.17 9.42
CA ASP A 544 -7.24 0.67 10.80
C ASP A 544 -8.10 1.92 11.12
N ALA A 545 -9.14 2.21 10.33
CA ALA A 545 -10.13 3.23 10.67
C ALA A 545 -11.17 2.72 11.68
N ALA A 546 -11.78 3.64 12.42
CA ALA A 546 -12.85 3.32 13.38
C ALA A 546 -14.02 2.56 12.73
N LEU A 547 -14.59 1.63 13.48
CA LEU A 547 -15.72 0.79 13.06
C LEU A 547 -17.03 1.60 12.99
N ASN A 548 -17.13 2.69 13.76
CA ASN A 548 -18.34 3.45 14.07
C ASN A 548 -19.40 2.57 14.78
N SER A 549 -18.90 1.65 15.60
CA SER A 549 -19.63 0.73 16.47
C SER A 549 -20.15 1.41 17.73
N ARG A 550 -21.02 0.71 18.49
CA ARG A 550 -21.44 1.15 19.83
C ARG A 550 -20.27 0.99 20.82
N VAL A 551 -20.17 1.91 21.78
CA VAL A 551 -19.22 1.84 22.89
C VAL A 551 -19.95 1.55 24.22
N PRO A 552 -19.32 0.87 25.20
CA PRO A 552 -19.95 0.60 26.49
C PRO A 552 -20.25 1.88 27.28
N VAL A 553 -21.48 1.98 27.82
CA VAL A 553 -21.81 3.00 28.82
C VAL A 553 -21.32 2.51 30.18
N VAL A 554 -20.36 3.22 30.76
CA VAL A 554 -19.68 2.83 32.01
C VAL A 554 -20.23 3.66 33.18
N VAL A 555 -20.62 3.02 34.27
CA VAL A 555 -21.13 3.74 35.45
C VAL A 555 -19.99 4.40 36.23
N PRO A 556 -20.23 5.51 36.97
CA PRO A 556 -19.18 6.17 37.74
C PRO A 556 -18.42 5.20 38.66
N PRO A 557 -17.07 5.16 38.58
CA PRO A 557 -16.30 4.10 39.23
C PRO A 557 -16.26 4.25 40.76
N LEU A 558 -16.16 3.11 41.44
CA LEU A 558 -15.95 3.06 42.89
C LEU A 558 -14.45 3.15 43.18
N ILE A 559 -14.03 4.21 43.86
CA ILE A 559 -12.63 4.50 44.17
C ILE A 559 -12.39 4.30 45.67
N TYR A 560 -11.43 3.44 46.00
CA TYR A 560 -11.00 3.12 47.35
C TYR A 560 -9.58 3.67 47.52
N LEU A 561 -9.44 4.79 48.22
CA LEU A 561 -8.14 5.40 48.52
C LEU A 561 -7.67 4.90 49.88
N ASN A 562 -6.80 3.88 49.89
CA ASN A 562 -6.31 3.29 51.12
C ASN A 562 -5.15 4.14 51.68
N PRO A 563 -5.27 4.72 52.90
CA PRO A 563 -4.13 5.38 53.53
C PRO A 563 -3.02 4.36 53.80
N PRO A 564 -1.74 4.71 53.62
CA PRO A 564 -0.63 3.77 53.79
C PRO A 564 -0.55 3.26 55.24
N THR A 565 -0.85 1.98 55.43
CA THR A 565 -0.84 1.34 56.75
C THR A 565 0.57 0.89 57.11
N GLU A 566 1.19 1.51 58.12
CA GLU A 566 2.46 1.04 58.67
C GLU A 566 2.25 -0.27 59.46
N PHE A 567 2.39 -1.41 58.78
CA PHE A 567 2.44 -2.73 59.40
C PHE A 567 3.67 -3.50 58.90
N GLY A 568 4.51 -3.99 59.82
CA GLY A 568 5.72 -4.75 59.47
C GLY A 568 6.83 -3.96 58.76
N GLY A 569 6.82 -2.62 58.83
CA GLY A 569 7.89 -1.77 58.30
C GLY A 569 7.88 -1.54 56.78
N LYS A 570 6.91 -2.12 56.05
CA LYS A 570 6.60 -1.69 54.69
C LYS A 570 5.63 -0.50 54.76
N LYS A 571 5.91 0.54 53.98
CA LYS A 571 4.90 1.52 53.58
C LYS A 571 4.34 1.09 52.22
N GLY A 572 3.10 1.49 51.95
CA GLY A 572 2.34 1.07 50.80
C GLY A 572 0.85 1.24 51.06
N GLY A 573 0.23 2.12 50.28
CA GLY A 573 -1.23 2.19 50.13
C GLY A 573 -1.56 1.82 48.70
N GLU A 574 -2.26 0.70 48.51
CA GLU A 574 -2.83 0.33 47.22
C GLU A 574 -4.15 1.09 47.04
N ASP A 575 -4.15 2.14 46.23
CA ASP A 575 -5.40 2.73 45.76
C ASP A 575 -6.07 1.70 44.81
N ARG A 576 -7.40 1.59 44.84
CA ARG A 576 -8.16 0.69 43.95
C ARG A 576 -9.30 1.43 43.27
N ILE A 577 -9.48 1.22 41.98
CA ILE A 577 -10.61 1.72 41.20
C ILE A 577 -11.36 0.54 40.59
N GLN A 578 -12.70 0.55 40.70
CA GLN A 578 -13.58 -0.50 40.19
C GLN A 578 -14.59 0.07 39.21
N PHE A 579 -14.65 -0.52 38.02
CA PHE A 579 -15.54 -0.16 36.94
C PHE A 579 -16.58 -1.26 36.71
N LYS A 580 -17.81 -0.83 36.47
CA LYS A 580 -18.90 -1.66 35.95
C LYS A 580 -19.55 -0.90 34.80
N TRP A 581 -20.16 -1.63 33.87
CA TRP A 581 -20.86 -1.11 32.72
C TRP A 581 -22.36 -1.35 32.85
N ALA A 582 -23.15 -0.55 32.12
CA ALA A 582 -24.54 -0.86 31.86
C ALA A 582 -24.65 -2.19 31.07
N PRO A 583 -25.77 -2.92 31.17
CA PRO A 583 -26.03 -4.02 30.24
C PRO A 583 -25.96 -3.53 28.79
N PRO A 584 -25.44 -4.35 27.86
CA PRO A 584 -25.49 -4.06 26.44
C PRO A 584 -26.92 -3.71 26.00
N PRO A 585 -27.11 -2.81 25.02
CA PRO A 585 -28.43 -2.50 24.50
C PRO A 585 -29.08 -3.79 23.99
N LEU A 586 -30.21 -4.14 24.61
CA LEU A 586 -30.92 -5.38 24.37
C LEU A 586 -31.77 -5.26 23.10
N THR A 587 -31.86 -6.32 22.32
CA THR A 587 -32.69 -6.39 21.11
C THR A 587 -34.06 -7.01 21.42
N GLU A 588 -35.11 -6.48 20.81
CA GLU A 588 -36.42 -7.12 20.77
C GLU A 588 -36.49 -8.05 19.56
N GLU A 589 -36.47 -9.37 19.80
CA GLU A 589 -36.86 -10.35 18.77
C GLU A 589 -38.36 -10.67 18.82
N GLY A 590 -38.85 -11.25 17.72
CA GLY A 590 -40.26 -11.22 17.31
C GLY A 590 -41.27 -11.87 18.27
N ASP A 591 -42.48 -11.30 18.27
CA ASP A 591 -43.76 -11.82 18.79
C ASP A 591 -43.69 -12.64 20.09
N GLY A 592 -42.98 -12.09 21.09
CA GLY A 592 -42.88 -12.69 22.42
C GLY A 592 -42.39 -11.76 23.53
N GLY A 593 -41.94 -10.54 23.21
CA GLY A 593 -41.45 -9.57 24.20
C GLY A 593 -40.24 -10.06 25.00
N LYS A 594 -39.50 -11.03 24.47
CA LYS A 594 -38.33 -11.59 25.13
C LYS A 594 -37.11 -10.76 24.73
N VAL A 595 -36.59 -10.06 25.72
CA VAL A 595 -35.50 -9.08 25.57
C VAL A 595 -34.17 -9.83 25.64
N VAL A 596 -33.40 -9.84 24.56
CA VAL A 596 -32.18 -10.65 24.42
C VAL A 596 -30.95 -9.73 24.31
N LEU A 597 -29.77 -10.23 24.70
CA LEU A 597 -28.50 -9.56 24.39
C LEU A 597 -28.31 -9.50 22.88
N ASP A 598 -27.76 -8.39 22.37
CA ASP A 598 -27.38 -8.27 20.97
C ASP A 598 -26.33 -9.35 20.64
N ASP A 599 -26.70 -10.36 19.84
CA ASP A 599 -25.92 -11.59 19.63
C ASP A 599 -24.59 -11.35 18.88
N ASP A 600 -24.38 -10.15 18.32
CA ASP A 600 -23.10 -9.72 17.77
C ASP A 600 -22.10 -9.17 18.83
N LEU A 601 -22.51 -9.06 20.11
CA LEU A 601 -21.68 -8.59 21.23
C LEU A 601 -21.35 -9.72 22.23
N GLU A 602 -20.13 -10.24 22.15
CA GLU A 602 -19.66 -11.37 22.97
C GLU A 602 -19.08 -10.96 24.34
N GLY A 603 -18.62 -9.71 24.50
CA GLY A 603 -17.91 -9.30 25.72
C GLY A 603 -17.52 -7.82 25.79
N ILE A 604 -16.58 -7.50 26.68
CA ILE A 604 -15.97 -6.18 26.85
C ILE A 604 -14.44 -6.26 26.88
N SER A 605 -13.78 -5.20 26.43
CA SER A 605 -12.34 -4.98 26.51
C SER A 605 -12.04 -3.62 27.15
N VAL A 606 -10.94 -3.56 27.92
CA VAL A 606 -10.52 -2.33 28.64
C VAL A 606 -9.05 -2.02 28.36
N LEU A 607 -8.80 -0.82 27.83
CA LEU A 607 -7.46 -0.23 27.80
C LEU A 607 -7.15 0.48 29.11
N VAL A 608 -5.93 0.29 29.61
CA VAL A 608 -5.29 1.21 30.57
C VAL A 608 -4.00 1.71 29.95
N ASN A 609 -3.87 3.03 29.77
CA ASN A 609 -2.74 3.69 29.11
C ASN A 609 -2.49 3.17 27.69
N ASP A 610 -3.55 3.06 26.89
CA ASP A 610 -3.55 2.55 25.51
C ASP A 610 -3.04 1.09 25.36
N VAL A 611 -3.08 0.30 26.45
CA VAL A 611 -2.76 -1.14 26.48
C VAL A 611 -3.95 -1.94 26.98
N GLU A 612 -4.33 -3.01 26.28
CA GLU A 612 -5.41 -3.90 26.72
C GLU A 612 -5.02 -4.66 28.00
N ARG A 613 -5.76 -4.44 29.09
CA ARG A 613 -5.52 -5.06 30.41
C ARG A 613 -6.58 -6.06 30.83
N TYR A 614 -7.73 -6.05 30.16
CA TYR A 614 -8.83 -6.94 30.46
C TYR A 614 -9.64 -7.20 29.21
N ARG A 615 -10.01 -8.46 29.01
CA ARG A 615 -11.04 -8.89 28.07
C ARG A 615 -11.91 -9.90 28.82
N GLY A 616 -13.22 -9.67 28.86
CA GLY A 616 -14.18 -10.50 29.58
C GLY A 616 -15.39 -10.78 28.70
N PHE A 617 -15.83 -12.04 28.65
CA PHE A 617 -16.94 -12.49 27.81
C PHE A 617 -18.23 -12.56 28.63
N PHE A 618 -19.35 -12.17 28.04
CA PHE A 618 -20.64 -12.08 28.73
C PHE A 618 -21.33 -13.44 28.95
N ARG A 619 -20.84 -14.49 28.26
CA ARG A 619 -21.43 -15.85 28.26
C ARG A 619 -20.58 -16.87 29.04
N ASP A 620 -19.28 -16.65 29.16
CA ASP A 620 -18.30 -17.61 29.70
C ASP A 620 -18.04 -17.41 31.21
N GLY A 621 -19.07 -16.98 31.95
CA GLY A 621 -19.00 -16.75 33.39
C GLY A 621 -18.98 -18.06 34.18
N ASP A 622 -17.79 -18.61 34.42
CA ASP A 622 -17.57 -19.83 35.21
C ASP A 622 -18.16 -19.68 36.63
N GLY A 623 -19.33 -20.29 36.84
CA GLY A 623 -20.14 -20.14 38.07
C GLY A 623 -21.56 -19.60 37.86
N GLY A 624 -21.92 -19.15 36.65
CA GLY A 624 -23.25 -18.59 36.35
C GLY A 624 -23.41 -17.10 36.69
N GLY A 625 -22.31 -16.45 37.08
CA GLY A 625 -22.24 -15.00 37.27
C GLY A 625 -22.44 -14.27 35.95
N GLY A 626 -23.68 -13.86 35.69
CA GLY A 626 -24.04 -13.10 34.51
C GLY A 626 -23.40 -11.71 34.47
N LEU A 627 -23.78 -10.92 33.47
CA LEU A 627 -23.21 -9.59 33.22
C LEU A 627 -23.26 -8.63 34.43
N GLU A 628 -24.16 -8.88 35.39
CA GLU A 628 -24.24 -8.13 36.64
C GLU A 628 -23.05 -8.36 37.61
N GLU A 629 -22.34 -9.48 37.53
CA GLU A 629 -21.21 -9.79 38.42
C GLU A 629 -19.87 -9.30 37.86
N GLN A 630 -19.81 -8.93 36.59
CA GLN A 630 -18.57 -8.52 35.94
C GLN A 630 -18.16 -7.10 36.39
N VAL A 631 -17.01 -7.01 37.06
CA VAL A 631 -16.43 -5.76 37.58
C VAL A 631 -14.93 -5.73 37.26
N PHE A 632 -14.52 -4.85 36.36
CA PHE A 632 -13.10 -4.61 36.12
C PHE A 632 -12.50 -3.86 37.33
N THR A 633 -11.46 -4.44 37.92
CA THR A 633 -10.79 -3.90 39.11
C THR A 633 -9.33 -3.59 38.77
N TRP A 634 -8.93 -2.34 38.91
CA TRP A 634 -7.55 -1.90 38.75
C TRP A 634 -6.97 -1.43 40.09
N THR A 635 -5.72 -1.77 40.36
CA THR A 635 -5.00 -1.40 41.59
C THR A 635 -3.74 -0.60 41.26
N ARG A 636 -3.45 0.41 42.08
CA ARG A 636 -2.30 1.29 41.93
C ARG A 636 -1.52 1.38 43.24
N ASP A 637 -0.29 0.87 43.21
CA ASP A 637 0.75 1.21 44.18
C ASP A 637 1.06 2.71 44.07
N ARG A 638 0.58 3.48 45.05
CA ARG A 638 0.69 4.94 45.07
C ARG A 638 2.11 5.45 45.38
N GLU A 639 3.00 4.60 45.90
CA GLU A 639 4.39 4.98 46.11
C GLU A 639 5.16 4.92 44.78
N ARG A 640 4.89 3.89 43.97
CA ARG A 640 5.51 3.60 42.67
C ARG A 640 4.90 4.35 41.49
N ILE A 641 3.57 4.43 41.39
CA ILE A 641 2.86 5.02 40.26
C ILE A 641 2.29 6.38 40.68
N ARG A 642 2.81 7.46 40.06
CA ARG A 642 2.48 8.86 40.37
C ARG A 642 2.04 9.67 39.14
N THR A 643 1.72 8.99 38.06
CA THR A 643 1.17 9.55 36.81
C THR A 643 -0.36 9.51 36.83
N ALA A 644 -1.01 10.16 35.87
CA ALA A 644 -2.40 9.86 35.56
C ALA A 644 -2.51 8.45 34.93
N GLU A 645 -3.69 7.83 34.94
CA GLU A 645 -3.99 6.59 34.22
C GLU A 645 -5.25 6.79 33.36
N TYR A 646 -5.15 6.39 32.09
CA TYR A 646 -6.18 6.62 31.07
C TYR A 646 -6.94 5.34 30.75
N PHE A 647 -8.25 5.34 30.99
CA PHE A 647 -9.11 4.18 30.85
C PHE A 647 -10.07 4.35 29.68
N ARG A 648 -10.09 3.40 28.75
CA ARG A 648 -11.06 3.33 27.64
C ARG A 648 -11.71 1.96 27.60
N PHE A 649 -12.97 1.93 27.17
CA PHE A 649 -13.82 0.74 27.17
C PHE A 649 -14.39 0.54 25.77
N GLY A 650 -14.37 -0.71 25.29
CA GLY A 650 -14.90 -1.12 24.00
C GLY A 650 -15.59 -2.48 24.14
N PHE A 651 -16.57 -2.79 23.30
CA PHE A 651 -17.16 -4.13 23.28
C PHE A 651 -16.24 -5.12 22.55
N VAL A 652 -16.37 -6.40 22.86
CA VAL A 652 -15.87 -7.49 22.03
C VAL A 652 -17.02 -7.94 21.13
N GLY A 653 -16.84 -7.82 19.83
CA GLY A 653 -17.77 -8.29 18.82
C GLY A 653 -17.53 -9.74 18.45
N ARG A 654 -18.51 -10.31 17.73
CA ARG A 654 -18.54 -11.71 17.31
C ARG A 654 -17.22 -12.25 16.76
N GLY A 655 -16.75 -13.38 17.29
CA GLY A 655 -15.45 -13.98 16.96
C GLY A 655 -14.27 -13.40 17.75
N GLY A 656 -14.51 -12.83 18.94
CA GLY A 656 -13.47 -12.35 19.85
C GLY A 656 -12.74 -11.07 19.43
N GLY A 657 -13.16 -10.41 18.34
CA GLY A 657 -12.56 -9.16 17.84
C GLY A 657 -13.03 -7.94 18.63
N VAL A 658 -12.13 -7.02 18.98
CA VAL A 658 -12.50 -5.83 19.76
C VAL A 658 -13.04 -4.73 18.85
N LEU A 659 -14.12 -4.08 19.29
CA LEU A 659 -14.80 -2.97 18.60
C LEU A 659 -14.18 -1.61 19.01
N ASP A 660 -14.83 -0.49 18.65
CA ASP A 660 -14.29 0.83 18.97
C ASP A 660 -14.21 1.07 20.48
N TYR A 661 -13.24 1.90 20.87
CA TYR A 661 -13.08 2.39 22.22
C TYR A 661 -13.73 3.76 22.41
N GLY A 662 -14.37 3.96 23.58
CA GLY A 662 -14.87 5.26 24.00
C GLY A 662 -13.79 6.30 24.30
N GLU A 663 -14.25 7.50 24.69
CA GLU A 663 -13.38 8.55 25.22
C GLU A 663 -12.65 8.09 26.49
N ALA A 664 -11.44 8.63 26.70
CA ALA A 664 -10.66 8.33 27.89
C ALA A 664 -11.28 8.95 29.15
N GLY A 665 -11.56 8.12 30.14
CA GLY A 665 -11.61 8.57 31.53
C GLY A 665 -10.21 8.66 32.13
N THR A 666 -9.99 9.58 33.07
CA THR A 666 -8.68 9.86 33.67
C THR A 666 -8.72 9.69 35.17
N TRP A 667 -7.93 8.74 35.69
CA TRP A 667 -7.67 8.62 37.13
C TRP A 667 -6.35 9.31 37.46
N PHE A 668 -6.42 10.43 38.19
CA PHE A 668 -5.24 11.22 38.52
C PHE A 668 -4.46 10.63 39.72
N ALA A 669 -3.17 10.95 39.80
CA ALA A 669 -2.27 10.54 40.88
C ALA A 669 -2.67 11.06 42.28
N ASN A 670 -3.57 12.06 42.36
CA ASN A 670 -4.14 12.53 43.62
C ASN A 670 -5.29 11.62 44.13
N GLY A 671 -5.77 10.67 43.32
CA GLY A 671 -6.91 9.78 43.60
C GLY A 671 -8.23 10.21 42.97
N SER A 672 -8.33 11.43 42.42
CA SER A 672 -9.54 11.94 41.77
C SER A 672 -9.74 11.39 40.36
N TRP A 673 -10.99 11.40 39.89
CA TRP A 673 -11.42 10.90 38.59
C TRP A 673 -12.09 12.02 37.78
N SER A 674 -11.73 12.12 36.50
CA SER A 674 -12.44 12.94 35.51
C SER A 674 -12.80 12.09 34.30
N GLN A 675 -13.76 12.56 33.52
CA GLN A 675 -14.28 11.89 32.34
C GLN A 675 -14.09 12.81 31.11
N GLY A 676 -14.09 12.22 29.92
CA GLY A 676 -14.25 12.97 28.67
C GLY A 676 -15.64 13.61 28.56
N GLU A 677 -15.79 14.61 27.68
CA GLU A 677 -17.02 15.38 27.52
C GLU A 677 -18.23 14.54 27.04
N GLY A 678 -18.00 13.37 26.43
CA GLY A 678 -19.03 12.47 25.92
C GLY A 678 -19.55 11.41 26.89
N TYR A 679 -18.88 11.16 28.02
CA TYR A 679 -19.05 9.95 28.86
C TYR A 679 -20.45 9.77 29.49
N TYR A 680 -21.28 10.81 29.51
CA TYR A 680 -22.62 10.84 30.12
C TYR A 680 -23.80 10.86 29.14
N ARG A 681 -23.59 10.60 27.83
CA ARG A 681 -24.70 10.52 26.86
C ARG A 681 -25.36 9.14 26.86
N GLY A 682 -26.24 8.93 27.85
CA GLY A 682 -27.31 7.93 27.80
C GLY A 682 -28.52 8.41 26.99
#